data_AF-A0A8S1SZX6-F1
#
_entry.id   AF-A0A8S1SZX6-F1
#
_cell.length_a   1.000
_cell.length_b   1.000
_cell.length_c   1.000
_cell.angle_alpha   90.00
_cell.angle_beta   90.00
_cell.angle_gamma   90.00
#
_symmetry.space_group_name_H-M   'P 1'
#
loop_
_entity.id
_entity.type
_entity.pdbx_description
1 polymer ?
#
loop_
_entity_poly.entity_id
_entity_poly.type
_entity_poly.pdbx_seq_one_letter_code
_entity_poly.pdbx_strand_id
1 'polypeptide(L)'
;MLLKEKGYYWSNGSFYYGQWIDNKISGMGLFINNDNIIVGQFNNGLLHGYCQLIYSNKFKYCKYENGQQVGLIKYEYFNGEIIVDNTQTQDQEELDIINKLNHSYFLILMKTQLKNWKLVNQTQLYFSTIINQNQNENRRIGVLYDTKQNKFEYGYFLNQQLDGKGGIIFESGDKYIGDFKNGQLNGIGIFYNKSENQYTQSRFNNNEIVEIIKQSKDPISLRNQWHQIPIPELINKNHMTPIKQSNYYSSKNYNSKLSKSISPMRPTISVKKQAMYSQIKNYPNIEYKFGSIQSHFGKDDLNIIKPYRSKQINSYIKQTLDNYINNYLMMTKINLSYFTIDCFFVYKQFIYKYLKMSASESKTLMSRKSFCGSNSNMNQLFRPEFGSTQSLANHERLWHLMQNYLPSDKKSIQEQIVNHVEFSLARTRFDFHQVHCYQAVSHSIRDRLIESFNDTQLYFHEQDCKRVYYLSIEFLIGRCLQNAVGNLGLQDAYTDAVQELGYKLEDLYDEEVDPALGNGGLGRLAACFLDSLATLNYPAFGYGIRYSYGIFKQLIQNGQQVEAPDYWLEKGNPWEIERLDVQYPVKFYGKVVKRYENGQEKSLWEAGETIVARAYDTPIPGYMTFNTIALRLWRSVPANEFDFTSFNEGDYFKSLEAREKAEYITSVLYPNDNSYAGKELRLKQEYLLVSATLQDIIRRFKKVRRDWSTLPEKVAIQLNDTHPSLAIVELLRILIDQEGMTHANAWDIISKTFGYTNHTVLPEALEKWGVDLLGSLLPRHLEIIYFINLIFLNKVSAKFPGDTHKLSALSLIEEGPVKKIRMANLSIIGSHMVNGVARIHSDLLKTDLFKDHYEMRPKKFINITNGVAPRRWLRSCNQQLAKLYDEWLGTDEWVLNMDMLKTLEDKCEDQLALIQFMKIKRNNKLRLIKWVRQYCNVEVNADTLFDIQVKRIHEYKRQFMNILYVIYRYLLLKDTPTEGRRKFAPRTVFFGGKAAPGYLNAKRIIKLINSVAEVINHDLDTNHYLKVVFLPNYNVSSAEIIIPASDISQHISTAGTEASGTSNMKFVMNGGIILGTWDGANIEIAEEVGLDNIFIFGAREEEVGKLIDNMKNSDPYQYIQKPLWNVIQTIRSGIFGHDHHGLLDSITNRNDFYLVGHDFYHYAQAQIKIDQLYQDKISWAKKAFYNSIRSGKFSSDRTIHEYAQKIWNIKPIVVPQPTANKQDRFKIQK
;
A
#
# COMPACT_ATOMS: atom_id res chain seq x y z
N MET A 1 -29.02 24.99 -0.82
CA MET A 1 -28.14 25.12 -1.99
C MET A 1 -27.86 23.76 -2.59
N LEU A 2 -28.25 23.51 -3.84
CA LEU A 2 -27.79 22.36 -4.63
C LEU A 2 -26.90 22.88 -5.75
N LEU A 3 -25.60 22.60 -5.69
CA LEU A 3 -24.68 22.84 -6.80
C LEU A 3 -25.15 22.05 -8.02
N LYS A 4 -25.35 22.73 -9.16
CA LYS A 4 -25.67 22.10 -10.44
C LYS A 4 -24.80 22.68 -11.54
N GLU A 5 -24.11 21.83 -12.29
CA GLU A 5 -23.48 22.24 -13.55
C GLU A 5 -24.56 22.48 -14.60
N LYS A 6 -24.53 23.64 -15.28
CA LYS A 6 -25.42 23.95 -16.41
C LYS A 6 -24.71 24.80 -17.45
N GLY A 7 -25.05 24.55 -18.72
CA GLY A 7 -24.79 25.47 -19.83
C GLY A 7 -25.88 26.54 -19.92
N TYR A 8 -25.53 27.76 -20.32
CA TYR A 8 -26.46 28.85 -20.61
C TYR A 8 -25.95 29.70 -21.77
N TYR A 9 -26.84 30.11 -22.67
CA TYR A 9 -26.55 30.99 -23.81
C TYR A 9 -27.36 32.29 -23.70
N TRP A 10 -26.73 33.42 -24.01
CA TRP A 10 -27.40 34.72 -24.09
C TRP A 10 -27.66 35.10 -25.56
N SER A 11 -28.71 35.90 -25.78
CA SER A 11 -29.10 36.42 -27.11
C SER A 11 -28.06 37.31 -27.79
N ASN A 12 -26.97 37.68 -27.11
CA ASN A 12 -25.84 38.44 -27.66
C ASN A 12 -24.69 37.56 -28.19
N GLY A 13 -24.84 36.22 -28.16
CA GLY A 13 -23.82 35.25 -28.58
C GLY A 13 -22.95 34.70 -27.44
N SER A 14 -23.07 35.21 -26.21
CA SER A 14 -22.28 34.73 -25.07
C SER A 14 -22.74 33.35 -24.58
N PHE A 15 -21.82 32.59 -23.99
CA PHE A 15 -22.02 31.25 -23.43
C PHE A 15 -21.37 31.12 -22.06
N TYR A 16 -22.00 30.38 -21.15
CA TYR A 16 -21.39 29.92 -19.90
C TYR A 16 -21.62 28.41 -19.75
N TYR A 17 -20.60 27.68 -19.29
CA TYR A 17 -20.76 26.35 -18.72
C TYR A 17 -19.95 26.22 -17.45
N GLY A 18 -20.60 25.86 -16.35
CA GLY A 18 -19.93 25.67 -15.08
C GLY A 18 -20.94 25.53 -13.95
N GLN A 19 -20.47 25.77 -12.73
CA GLN A 19 -21.23 25.61 -11.50
C GLN A 19 -22.21 26.78 -11.27
N TRP A 20 -23.37 26.44 -10.71
CA TRP A 20 -24.42 27.38 -10.30
C TRP A 20 -24.85 27.09 -8.86
N ILE A 21 -25.02 28.16 -8.08
CA ILE A 21 -25.61 28.14 -6.74
C ILE A 21 -26.79 29.12 -6.76
N ASP A 22 -27.97 28.66 -6.35
CA ASP A 22 -29.20 29.44 -6.24
C ASP A 22 -29.49 30.33 -7.48
N ASN A 23 -29.36 29.71 -8.66
CA ASN A 23 -29.49 30.30 -10.00
C ASN A 23 -28.49 31.43 -10.34
N LYS A 24 -27.36 31.53 -9.63
CA LYS A 24 -26.24 32.42 -9.98
C LYS A 24 -24.97 31.63 -10.31
N ILE A 25 -24.26 32.08 -11.33
CA ILE A 25 -22.93 31.60 -11.75
C ILE A 25 -21.95 31.70 -10.58
N SER A 26 -21.59 30.55 -9.99
CA SER A 26 -20.85 30.47 -8.72
C SER A 26 -20.09 29.14 -8.64
N GLY A 27 -18.78 29.19 -8.38
CA GLY A 27 -17.86 28.05 -8.51
C GLY A 27 -17.08 28.08 -9.83
N MET A 28 -16.45 26.96 -10.21
CA MET A 28 -15.66 26.88 -11.45
C MET A 28 -16.52 26.87 -12.72
N GLY A 29 -16.02 27.52 -13.78
CA GLY A 29 -16.65 27.52 -15.09
C GLY A 29 -15.82 28.07 -16.24
N LEU A 30 -16.38 27.92 -17.44
CA LEU A 30 -15.97 28.50 -18.71
C LEU A 30 -17.00 29.56 -19.12
N PHE A 31 -16.54 30.77 -19.42
CA PHE A 31 -17.35 31.83 -20.02
C PHE A 31 -16.76 32.23 -21.38
N ILE A 32 -17.60 32.36 -22.39
CA ILE A 32 -17.24 32.86 -23.72
C ILE A 32 -18.13 34.07 -23.98
N ASN A 33 -17.54 35.19 -24.36
CA ASN A 33 -18.26 36.30 -24.99
C ASN A 33 -17.65 36.61 -26.36
N ASN A 34 -18.20 37.59 -27.07
CA ASN A 34 -17.81 37.88 -28.45
C ASN A 34 -16.32 38.18 -28.65
N ASP A 35 -15.57 38.53 -27.59
CA ASP A 35 -14.15 38.93 -27.69
C ASP A 35 -13.20 38.23 -26.71
N ASN A 36 -13.70 37.39 -25.78
CA ASN A 36 -12.88 36.77 -24.74
C ASN A 36 -13.38 35.35 -24.41
N ILE A 37 -12.44 34.43 -24.18
CA ILE A 37 -12.69 33.15 -23.49
C ILE A 37 -12.07 33.24 -22.10
N ILE A 38 -12.81 32.86 -21.06
CA ILE A 38 -12.41 32.95 -19.66
C ILE A 38 -12.65 31.61 -18.96
N VAL A 39 -11.62 31.06 -18.34
CA VAL A 39 -11.66 29.85 -17.51
C VAL A 39 -11.27 30.23 -16.09
N GLY A 40 -12.12 29.95 -15.10
CA GLY A 40 -11.83 30.32 -13.73
C GLY A 40 -13.00 30.12 -12.78
N GLN A 41 -12.84 30.62 -11.56
CA GLN A 41 -13.88 30.60 -10.55
C GLN A 41 -14.72 31.89 -10.61
N PHE A 42 -15.99 31.75 -10.23
CA PHE A 42 -16.97 32.83 -10.20
C PHE A 42 -17.65 32.88 -8.83
N ASN A 43 -18.11 34.07 -8.45
CA ASN A 43 -18.94 34.32 -7.28
C ASN A 43 -20.10 35.24 -7.68
N ASN A 44 -21.35 34.77 -7.56
CA ASN A 44 -22.55 35.56 -7.87
C ASN A 44 -22.58 36.20 -9.30
N GLY A 45 -21.88 35.59 -10.27
CA GLY A 45 -21.76 36.10 -11.65
C GLY A 45 -20.55 37.00 -11.93
N LEU A 46 -19.67 37.21 -10.95
CA LEU A 46 -18.43 37.99 -11.07
C LEU A 46 -17.21 37.06 -10.96
N LEU A 47 -16.10 37.41 -11.60
CA LEU A 47 -14.85 36.63 -11.50
C LEU A 47 -14.31 36.64 -10.06
N HIS A 48 -13.82 35.50 -9.59
CA HIS A 48 -13.31 35.34 -8.23
C HIS A 48 -12.22 34.25 -8.19
N GLY A 49 -11.17 34.42 -7.39
CA GLY A 49 -10.02 33.52 -7.37
C GLY A 49 -9.16 33.62 -8.64
N TYR A 50 -8.32 32.61 -8.88
CA TYR A 50 -7.42 32.57 -10.04
C TYR A 50 -8.16 32.22 -11.34
N CYS A 51 -7.98 33.05 -12.36
CA CYS A 51 -8.63 32.91 -13.67
C CYS A 51 -7.60 32.98 -14.81
N GLN A 52 -7.78 32.15 -15.84
CA GLN A 52 -7.10 32.25 -17.13
C GLN A 52 -8.04 32.95 -18.14
N LEU A 53 -7.63 34.10 -18.67
CA LEU A 53 -8.27 34.75 -19.82
C LEU A 53 -7.44 34.41 -21.07
N ILE A 54 -8.11 33.94 -22.13
CA ILE A 54 -7.49 33.56 -23.39
C ILE A 54 -7.77 34.64 -24.43
N TYR A 55 -6.71 35.22 -24.99
CA TYR A 55 -6.72 36.19 -26.07
C TYR A 55 -6.10 35.55 -27.33
N SER A 56 -6.29 36.15 -28.51
CA SER A 56 -5.86 35.56 -29.79
C SER A 56 -4.34 35.37 -29.96
N ASN A 57 -3.51 35.85 -29.04
CA ASN A 57 -2.05 35.66 -29.08
C ASN A 57 -1.40 35.33 -27.72
N LYS A 58 -2.19 35.21 -26.64
CA LYS A 58 -1.68 34.97 -25.29
C LYS A 58 -2.73 34.49 -24.30
N PHE A 59 -2.27 33.75 -23.31
CA PHE A 59 -2.95 33.57 -22.03
C PHE A 59 -2.62 34.72 -21.08
N LYS A 60 -3.59 35.11 -20.24
CA LYS A 60 -3.40 35.99 -19.08
C LYS A 60 -3.94 35.27 -17.85
N TYR A 61 -3.06 34.87 -16.93
CA TYR A 61 -3.42 34.41 -15.60
C TYR A 61 -3.49 35.62 -14.67
N CYS A 62 -4.56 35.72 -13.90
CA CYS A 62 -4.71 36.77 -12.89
C CYS A 62 -5.72 36.36 -11.82
N LYS A 63 -5.56 36.90 -10.62
CA LYS A 63 -6.51 36.74 -9.52
C LYS A 63 -7.59 37.83 -9.63
N TYR A 64 -8.83 37.47 -9.33
CA TYR A 64 -9.95 38.41 -9.22
C TYR A 64 -10.62 38.24 -7.86
N GLU A 65 -11.14 39.32 -7.30
CA GLU A 65 -11.99 39.28 -6.12
C GLU A 65 -13.27 40.06 -6.43
N ASN A 66 -14.36 39.30 -6.61
CA ASN A 66 -15.71 39.81 -6.89
C ASN A 66 -15.75 40.77 -8.10
N GLY A 67 -15.07 40.39 -9.18
CA GLY A 67 -15.03 41.12 -10.45
C GLY A 67 -13.95 42.20 -10.55
N GLN A 68 -13.33 42.61 -9.44
CA GLN A 68 -12.13 43.45 -9.49
C GLN A 68 -10.90 42.57 -9.70
N GLN A 69 -9.98 43.01 -10.56
CA GLN A 69 -8.68 42.36 -10.72
C GLN A 69 -7.79 42.73 -9.53
N VAL A 70 -7.13 41.76 -8.91
CA VAL A 70 -6.28 41.96 -7.73
C VAL A 70 -4.98 41.18 -7.85
N GLY A 71 -3.90 41.71 -7.26
CA GLY A 71 -2.60 41.05 -7.21
C GLY A 71 -1.94 40.84 -8.58
N LEU A 72 -1.08 39.84 -8.65
CA LEU A 72 -0.14 39.59 -9.74
C LEU A 72 -0.80 39.19 -11.07
N ILE A 73 -0.19 39.61 -12.19
CA ILE A 73 -0.58 39.21 -13.55
C ILE A 73 0.56 38.41 -14.20
N LYS A 74 0.24 37.27 -14.82
CA LYS A 74 1.18 36.53 -15.69
C LYS A 74 0.59 36.42 -17.09
N TYR A 75 1.35 36.88 -18.08
CA TYR A 75 1.07 36.68 -19.50
C TYR A 75 1.97 35.57 -20.03
N GLU A 76 1.41 34.68 -20.84
CA GLU A 76 2.12 33.61 -21.56
C GLU A 76 1.68 33.70 -23.02
N TYR A 77 2.55 34.22 -23.86
CA TYR A 77 2.32 34.42 -25.29
C TYR A 77 2.60 33.14 -26.05
N PHE A 78 1.91 32.90 -27.16
CA PHE A 78 2.04 31.64 -27.91
C PHE A 78 3.40 31.46 -28.62
N ASN A 79 4.22 32.52 -28.68
CA ASN A 79 5.63 32.48 -29.09
C ASN A 79 6.58 31.94 -28.00
N GLY A 80 6.08 31.61 -26.80
CA GLY A 80 6.87 31.16 -25.64
C GLY A 80 7.35 32.29 -24.71
N GLU A 81 7.02 33.55 -25.00
CA GLU A 81 7.37 34.69 -24.14
C GLU A 81 6.47 34.73 -22.89
N ILE A 82 7.08 34.87 -21.71
CA ILE A 82 6.37 34.96 -20.43
C ILE A 82 6.70 36.31 -19.78
N ILE A 83 5.67 37.11 -19.51
CA ILE A 83 5.79 38.40 -18.83
C ILE A 83 5.00 38.34 -17.53
N VAL A 84 5.66 38.63 -16.41
CA VAL A 84 5.05 38.69 -15.08
C VAL A 84 5.03 40.15 -14.62
N ASP A 85 3.84 40.69 -14.38
CA ASP A 85 3.60 42.04 -13.87
C ASP A 85 3.29 41.98 -12.38
N ASN A 86 4.30 42.33 -11.60
CA ASN A 86 4.32 42.36 -10.14
C ASN A 86 4.10 43.77 -9.55
N THR A 87 3.56 44.72 -10.31
CA THR A 87 3.33 46.10 -9.83
C THR A 87 2.28 46.25 -8.71
N GLN A 88 1.56 45.18 -8.34
CA GLN A 88 0.44 45.23 -7.37
C GLN A 88 0.56 44.29 -6.16
N THR A 89 1.66 43.56 -5.96
CA THR A 89 1.84 42.71 -4.76
C THR A 89 3.31 42.52 -4.41
N GLN A 90 3.60 42.44 -3.11
CA GLN A 90 4.93 42.14 -2.55
C GLN A 90 4.96 40.75 -1.88
N ASP A 91 3.89 39.96 -2.04
CA ASP A 91 3.76 38.64 -1.42
C ASP A 91 4.56 37.57 -2.18
N GLN A 92 5.49 36.95 -1.47
CA GLN A 92 6.37 35.91 -2.01
C GLN A 92 5.64 34.58 -2.25
N GLU A 93 4.54 34.31 -1.55
CA GLU A 93 3.72 33.11 -1.71
C GLU A 93 2.76 33.25 -2.91
N GLU A 94 2.16 34.43 -3.13
CA GLU A 94 1.41 34.71 -4.38
C GLU A 94 2.33 34.64 -5.61
N LEU A 95 3.57 35.17 -5.52
CA LEU A 95 4.60 35.02 -6.54
C LEU A 95 4.84 33.54 -6.88
N ASP A 96 5.03 32.69 -5.87
CA ASP A 96 5.34 31.27 -6.06
C ASP A 96 4.14 30.50 -6.64
N ILE A 97 2.91 30.83 -6.25
CA ILE A 97 1.69 30.25 -6.82
C ILE A 97 1.55 30.64 -8.30
N ILE A 98 1.66 31.93 -8.62
CA ILE A 98 1.40 32.44 -9.99
C ILE A 98 2.51 32.05 -10.96
N ASN A 99 3.74 31.88 -10.48
CA ASN A 99 4.81 31.26 -11.28
C ASN A 99 4.47 29.81 -11.66
N LYS A 100 3.86 29.03 -10.75
CA LYS A 100 3.44 27.63 -10.97
C LYS A 100 2.17 27.50 -11.83
N LEU A 101 1.31 28.53 -11.90
CA LEU A 101 0.16 28.56 -12.81
C LEU A 101 0.59 28.56 -14.29
N ASN A 102 0.04 27.65 -15.08
CA ASN A 102 0.21 27.56 -16.54
C ASN A 102 -1.06 26.98 -17.21
N HIS A 103 -1.11 26.96 -18.54
CA HIS A 103 -2.31 26.52 -19.26
C HIS A 103 -2.65 25.05 -18.96
N SER A 104 -1.64 24.19 -18.83
CA SER A 104 -1.80 22.78 -18.45
C SER A 104 -2.49 22.62 -17.08
N TYR A 105 -2.15 23.46 -16.10
CA TYR A 105 -2.80 23.46 -14.79
C TYR A 105 -4.29 23.84 -14.86
N PHE A 106 -4.64 24.87 -15.65
CA PHE A 106 -6.04 25.23 -15.88
C PHE A 106 -6.81 24.17 -16.67
N LEU A 107 -6.17 23.51 -17.65
CA LEU A 107 -6.75 22.35 -18.34
C LEU A 107 -6.96 21.14 -17.41
N ILE A 108 -6.05 20.92 -16.45
CA ILE A 108 -6.20 19.88 -15.42
C ILE A 108 -7.33 20.22 -14.45
N LEU A 109 -7.46 21.47 -14.01
CA LEU A 109 -8.61 21.93 -13.21
C LEU A 109 -9.94 21.74 -13.94
N MET A 110 -10.01 22.14 -15.22
CA MET A 110 -11.18 21.90 -16.08
C MET A 110 -11.51 20.41 -16.16
N LYS A 111 -10.52 19.55 -16.43
CA LYS A 111 -10.69 18.10 -16.55
C LYS A 111 -11.07 17.40 -15.24
N THR A 112 -10.64 17.92 -14.09
CA THR A 112 -10.90 17.32 -12.77
C THR A 112 -12.17 17.82 -12.10
N GLN A 113 -12.60 19.07 -12.37
CA GLN A 113 -13.78 19.66 -11.72
C GLN A 113 -15.01 19.80 -12.63
N LEU A 114 -14.87 19.77 -13.97
CA LEU A 114 -16.00 19.79 -14.92
C LEU A 114 -16.06 18.46 -15.69
N LYS A 115 -16.93 17.54 -15.24
CA LYS A 115 -16.85 16.08 -15.50
C LYS A 115 -17.10 15.64 -16.96
N ASN A 116 -17.33 16.56 -17.90
CA ASN A 116 -17.92 16.30 -19.21
C ASN A 116 -17.01 16.59 -20.42
N TRP A 117 -15.74 16.97 -20.21
CA TRP A 117 -14.77 17.18 -21.28
C TRP A 117 -14.15 15.86 -21.77
N LYS A 118 -13.97 15.71 -23.09
CA LYS A 118 -13.35 14.55 -23.73
C LYS A 118 -12.20 14.95 -24.63
N LEU A 119 -11.22 14.06 -24.75
CA LEU A 119 -10.15 14.15 -25.75
C LEU A 119 -10.60 13.36 -26.98
N VAL A 120 -10.65 13.99 -28.16
CA VAL A 120 -11.05 13.33 -29.43
C VAL A 120 -9.85 12.60 -30.05
N ASN A 121 -8.70 13.25 -30.01
CA ASN A 121 -7.40 12.76 -30.46
C ASN A 121 -6.29 13.58 -29.77
N GLN A 122 -5.03 13.32 -30.08
CA GLN A 122 -3.88 13.95 -29.43
C GLN A 122 -3.85 15.49 -29.49
N THR A 123 -4.61 16.13 -30.39
CA THR A 123 -4.62 17.59 -30.59
C THR A 123 -6.01 18.23 -30.50
N GLN A 124 -7.07 17.50 -30.09
CA GLN A 124 -8.43 18.04 -30.06
C GLN A 124 -9.17 17.71 -28.76
N LEU A 125 -9.58 18.77 -28.06
CA LEU A 125 -10.39 18.73 -26.84
C LEU A 125 -11.84 19.12 -27.18
N TYR A 126 -12.80 18.26 -26.86
CA TYR A 126 -14.21 18.43 -27.20
C TYR A 126 -15.11 18.30 -25.98
N PHE A 127 -16.04 19.24 -25.88
CA PHE A 127 -17.15 19.22 -24.93
C PHE A 127 -18.45 19.26 -25.73
N SER A 128 -19.44 18.45 -25.35
CA SER A 128 -20.80 18.59 -25.88
C SER A 128 -21.85 18.12 -24.89
N THR A 129 -23.04 18.73 -24.99
CA THR A 129 -24.20 18.40 -24.18
C THR A 129 -25.42 18.09 -25.05
N ILE A 130 -26.36 17.32 -24.50
CA ILE A 130 -27.54 16.83 -25.21
C ILE A 130 -28.69 17.84 -25.01
N ILE A 131 -29.27 18.33 -26.11
CA ILE A 131 -30.60 18.92 -26.08
C ILE A 131 -31.59 17.77 -26.10
N ASN A 132 -32.58 17.77 -25.19
CA ASN A 132 -33.41 16.59 -24.96
C ASN A 132 -34.66 16.56 -25.85
N GLN A 133 -35.01 15.35 -26.32
CA GLN A 133 -36.36 14.94 -26.72
C GLN A 133 -37.11 15.83 -27.75
N ASN A 134 -36.58 15.89 -28.98
CA ASN A 134 -37.43 15.82 -30.17
C ASN A 134 -36.79 14.88 -31.20
N GLN A 135 -37.62 14.15 -31.96
CA GLN A 135 -37.17 13.00 -32.75
C GLN A 135 -36.54 13.43 -34.10
N ASN A 136 -35.43 12.76 -34.45
CA ASN A 136 -34.82 12.55 -35.79
C ASN A 136 -33.40 13.11 -36.06
N GLU A 137 -32.78 13.92 -35.20
CA GLU A 137 -31.40 14.39 -35.44
C GLU A 137 -30.46 14.15 -34.24
N ASN A 138 -29.31 13.52 -34.49
CA ASN A 138 -28.30 13.17 -33.48
C ASN A 138 -27.36 14.34 -33.10
N ARG A 139 -27.77 15.59 -33.38
CA ARG A 139 -26.97 16.81 -33.18
C ARG A 139 -26.86 17.17 -31.70
N ARG A 140 -25.69 17.66 -31.29
CA ARG A 140 -25.39 18.13 -29.92
C ARG A 140 -24.86 19.54 -29.95
N ILE A 141 -25.07 20.34 -28.91
CA ILE A 141 -24.35 21.62 -28.77
C ILE A 141 -23.01 21.37 -28.09
N GLY A 142 -21.93 21.97 -28.61
CA GLY A 142 -20.59 21.76 -28.09
C GLY A 142 -19.59 22.88 -28.38
N VAL A 143 -18.36 22.63 -27.92
CA VAL A 143 -17.15 23.41 -28.19
C VAL A 143 -16.01 22.42 -28.45
N LEU A 144 -15.23 22.65 -29.51
CA LEU A 144 -14.01 21.93 -29.84
C LEU A 144 -12.84 22.92 -29.87
N TYR A 145 -11.73 22.58 -29.21
CA TYR A 145 -10.46 23.30 -29.31
C TYR A 145 -9.42 22.42 -30.00
N ASP A 146 -8.84 22.91 -31.08
CA ASP A 146 -7.78 22.23 -31.83
C ASP A 146 -6.43 22.88 -31.51
N THR A 147 -5.58 22.15 -30.78
CA THR A 147 -4.26 22.60 -30.31
C THR A 147 -3.17 22.55 -31.39
N LYS A 148 -3.51 22.09 -32.60
CA LYS A 148 -2.61 22.05 -33.77
C LYS A 148 -2.96 23.15 -34.78
N GLN A 149 -4.22 23.58 -34.82
CA GLN A 149 -4.71 24.67 -35.67
C GLN A 149 -4.99 25.98 -34.90
N ASN A 150 -4.73 26.01 -33.58
CA ASN A 150 -4.98 27.14 -32.66
C ASN A 150 -6.36 27.81 -32.88
N LYS A 151 -7.39 26.99 -33.11
CA LYS A 151 -8.76 27.44 -33.39
C LYS A 151 -9.77 26.87 -32.39
N PHE A 152 -10.83 27.64 -32.14
CA PHE A 152 -12.00 27.21 -31.38
C PHE A 152 -13.20 27.09 -32.32
N GLU A 153 -13.87 25.94 -32.30
CA GLU A 153 -15.13 25.68 -33.00
C GLU A 153 -16.26 25.55 -31.98
N TYR A 154 -17.44 26.12 -32.26
CA TYR A 154 -18.60 26.04 -31.36
C TYR A 154 -19.92 26.06 -32.13
N GLY A 155 -20.96 25.43 -31.58
CA GLY A 155 -22.28 25.34 -32.24
C GLY A 155 -22.90 23.96 -32.15
N TYR A 156 -23.69 23.60 -33.16
CA TYR A 156 -24.20 22.24 -33.34
C TYR A 156 -23.14 21.33 -33.97
N PHE A 157 -22.98 20.14 -33.40
CA PHE A 157 -22.08 19.09 -33.86
C PHE A 157 -22.86 17.80 -34.13
N LEU A 158 -22.63 17.20 -35.30
CA LEU A 158 -23.02 15.82 -35.61
C LEU A 158 -21.74 14.99 -35.74
N ASN A 159 -21.67 13.82 -35.10
CA ASN A 159 -20.49 12.93 -35.13
C ASN A 159 -19.14 13.62 -34.79
N GLN A 160 -19.16 14.68 -33.97
CA GLN A 160 -18.01 15.51 -33.56
C GLN A 160 -17.47 16.45 -34.65
N GLN A 161 -18.25 16.72 -35.72
CA GLN A 161 -18.00 17.78 -36.71
C GLN A 161 -19.11 18.84 -36.64
N LEU A 162 -18.80 20.12 -36.91
CA LEU A 162 -19.83 21.17 -36.98
C LEU A 162 -20.87 20.87 -38.07
N ASP A 163 -22.15 20.88 -37.71
CA ASP A 163 -23.25 20.50 -38.59
C ASP A 163 -24.56 21.17 -38.12
N GLY A 164 -25.05 22.14 -38.89
CA GLY A 164 -26.03 23.14 -38.45
C GLY A 164 -25.39 24.52 -38.20
N LYS A 165 -25.99 25.36 -37.33
CA LYS A 165 -25.42 26.67 -36.98
C LYS A 165 -24.19 26.53 -36.08
N GLY A 166 -23.18 27.35 -36.31
CA GLY A 166 -21.99 27.44 -35.45
C GLY A 166 -21.09 28.62 -35.77
N GLY A 167 -19.87 28.57 -35.24
CA GLY A 167 -18.81 29.52 -35.54
C GLY A 167 -17.42 28.96 -35.28
N ILE A 168 -16.42 29.61 -35.88
CA ILE A 168 -14.99 29.32 -35.70
C ILE A 168 -14.29 30.63 -35.34
N ILE A 169 -13.37 30.57 -34.37
CA ILE A 169 -12.42 31.62 -34.04
C ILE A 169 -11.03 31.12 -34.39
N PHE A 170 -10.33 31.83 -35.27
CA PHE A 170 -8.97 31.50 -35.73
C PHE A 170 -7.90 32.23 -34.92
N GLU A 171 -6.65 31.74 -34.96
CA GLU A 171 -5.48 32.33 -34.27
C GLU A 171 -5.22 33.79 -34.68
N SER A 172 -5.43 34.13 -35.95
CA SER A 172 -5.40 35.53 -36.44
C SER A 172 -6.34 36.45 -35.65
N GLY A 173 -7.38 35.89 -35.04
CA GLY A 173 -8.53 36.57 -34.43
C GLY A 173 -9.65 36.89 -35.41
N ASP A 174 -9.57 36.35 -36.64
CA ASP A 174 -10.70 36.30 -37.57
C ASP A 174 -11.78 35.36 -37.01
N LYS A 175 -13.03 35.61 -37.40
CA LYS A 175 -14.20 34.90 -36.86
C LYS A 175 -15.18 34.56 -37.99
N TYR A 176 -15.59 33.30 -38.11
CA TYR A 176 -16.75 32.90 -38.91
C TYR A 176 -17.93 32.60 -37.99
N ILE A 177 -19.14 33.03 -38.37
CA ILE A 177 -20.41 32.60 -37.77
C ILE A 177 -21.40 32.33 -38.89
N GLY A 178 -22.02 31.15 -38.93
CA GLY A 178 -22.90 30.78 -40.03
C GLY A 178 -23.36 29.33 -40.01
N ASP A 179 -23.82 28.86 -41.16
CA ASP A 179 -24.19 27.46 -41.40
C ASP A 179 -22.96 26.58 -41.72
N PHE A 180 -23.03 25.34 -41.24
CA PHE A 180 -22.07 24.26 -41.44
C PHE A 180 -22.76 22.98 -41.89
N LYS A 181 -22.02 22.15 -42.63
CA LYS A 181 -22.39 20.76 -42.93
C LYS A 181 -21.14 19.88 -42.91
N ASN A 182 -21.15 18.76 -42.18
CA ASN A 182 -20.00 17.84 -42.06
C ASN A 182 -18.64 18.54 -41.79
N GLY A 183 -18.63 19.59 -40.96
CA GLY A 183 -17.43 20.37 -40.62
C GLY A 183 -17.00 21.44 -41.63
N GLN A 184 -17.77 21.67 -42.70
CA GLN A 184 -17.46 22.64 -43.75
C GLN A 184 -18.44 23.82 -43.75
N LEU A 185 -17.98 25.02 -44.13
CA LEU A 185 -18.85 26.20 -44.28
C LEU A 185 -19.85 25.94 -45.42
N ASN A 186 -21.14 25.94 -45.13
CA ASN A 186 -22.15 25.55 -46.13
C ASN A 186 -23.54 26.13 -45.78
N GLY A 187 -24.01 27.11 -46.56
CA GLY A 187 -25.22 27.90 -46.31
C GLY A 187 -24.90 29.38 -46.30
N ILE A 188 -25.44 30.16 -45.36
CA ILE A 188 -25.10 31.59 -45.23
C ILE A 188 -24.26 31.80 -43.98
N GLY A 189 -23.19 32.58 -44.12
CA GLY A 189 -22.29 32.92 -43.01
C GLY A 189 -21.71 34.32 -43.13
N ILE A 190 -21.19 34.81 -42.01
CA ILE A 190 -20.47 36.08 -41.92
C ILE A 190 -19.05 35.77 -41.47
N PHE A 191 -18.08 36.14 -42.30
CA PHE A 191 -16.66 36.13 -41.97
C PHE A 191 -16.23 37.55 -41.55
N TYR A 192 -15.59 37.67 -40.39
CA TYR A 192 -14.94 38.89 -39.92
C TYR A 192 -13.44 38.76 -40.14
N ASN A 193 -12.90 39.59 -41.04
CA ASN A 193 -11.46 39.79 -41.18
C ASN A 193 -11.03 40.89 -40.21
N LYS A 194 -10.23 40.51 -39.20
CA LYS A 194 -9.69 41.37 -38.16
C LYS A 194 -8.57 42.28 -38.67
N SER A 195 -7.84 41.88 -39.71
CA SER A 195 -6.77 42.70 -40.31
C SER A 195 -7.34 43.87 -41.12
N GLU A 196 -8.47 43.68 -41.79
CA GLU A 196 -9.18 44.70 -42.59
C GLU A 196 -10.23 45.49 -41.78
N ASN A 197 -10.57 44.99 -40.58
CA ASN A 197 -11.71 45.38 -39.77
C ASN A 197 -13.01 45.41 -40.59
N GLN A 198 -13.31 44.28 -41.24
CA GLN A 198 -14.41 44.15 -42.19
C GLN A 198 -15.18 42.85 -41.97
N TYR A 199 -16.49 42.95 -41.98
CA TYR A 199 -17.43 41.84 -41.99
C TYR A 199 -17.92 41.61 -43.42
N THR A 200 -17.76 40.38 -43.91
CA THR A 200 -18.25 39.93 -45.21
C THR A 200 -19.30 38.85 -44.99
N GLN A 201 -20.55 39.14 -45.34
CA GLN A 201 -21.62 38.15 -45.43
C GLN A 201 -21.57 37.48 -46.80
N SER A 202 -21.47 36.16 -46.82
CA SER A 202 -21.37 35.36 -48.04
C SER A 202 -22.22 34.09 -47.97
N ARG A 203 -22.56 33.55 -49.14
CA ARG A 203 -23.07 32.18 -49.29
C ARG A 203 -21.88 31.24 -49.54
N PHE A 204 -21.83 30.16 -48.78
CA PHE A 204 -20.78 29.14 -48.86
C PHE A 204 -21.34 27.80 -49.33
N ASN A 205 -20.53 27.05 -50.07
CA ASN A 205 -20.76 25.65 -50.42
C ASN A 205 -19.44 24.89 -50.18
N ASN A 206 -19.42 23.95 -49.24
CA ASN A 206 -18.24 23.14 -48.91
C ASN A 206 -16.93 23.97 -48.71
N ASN A 207 -17.01 25.07 -47.96
CA ASN A 207 -15.99 26.10 -47.73
C ASN A 207 -15.77 27.14 -48.85
N GLU A 208 -16.21 26.92 -50.08
CA GLU A 208 -16.03 27.89 -51.17
C GLU A 208 -17.11 28.99 -51.11
N ILE A 209 -16.71 30.25 -51.39
CA ILE A 209 -17.65 31.37 -51.51
C ILE A 209 -18.32 31.31 -52.89
N VAL A 210 -19.62 31.08 -52.89
CA VAL A 210 -20.47 31.06 -54.11
C VAL A 210 -20.95 32.48 -54.44
N GLU A 211 -21.17 33.30 -53.42
CA GLU A 211 -21.77 34.64 -53.55
C GLU A 211 -21.32 35.52 -52.37
N ILE A 212 -20.82 36.73 -52.63
CA ILE A 212 -20.65 37.76 -51.60
C ILE A 212 -21.93 38.57 -51.55
N ILE A 213 -22.68 38.47 -50.45
CA ILE A 213 -24.01 39.08 -50.29
C ILE A 213 -23.87 40.55 -49.87
N LYS A 214 -23.00 40.84 -48.89
CA LYS A 214 -22.80 42.19 -48.36
C LYS A 214 -21.49 42.32 -47.59
N GLN A 215 -20.83 43.47 -47.71
CA GLN A 215 -19.70 43.84 -46.86
C GLN A 215 -20.03 45.07 -45.99
N SER A 216 -19.42 45.16 -44.80
CA SER A 216 -19.57 46.30 -43.88
C SER A 216 -18.41 46.38 -42.89
N LYS A 217 -18.09 47.59 -42.40
CA LYS A 217 -17.22 47.80 -41.22
C LYS A 217 -17.99 47.94 -39.90
N ASP A 218 -19.31 48.06 -39.98
CA ASP A 218 -20.21 47.98 -38.83
C ASP A 218 -20.94 46.62 -38.83
N PRO A 219 -20.84 45.81 -37.75
CA PRO A 219 -21.57 44.55 -37.64
C PRO A 219 -23.09 44.74 -37.43
N ILE A 220 -23.55 45.90 -36.95
CA ILE A 220 -24.97 46.15 -36.71
C ILE A 220 -25.73 46.19 -38.04
N SER A 221 -25.15 46.78 -39.10
CA SER A 221 -25.72 46.80 -40.45
C SER A 221 -25.90 45.42 -41.12
N LEU A 222 -25.39 44.34 -40.50
CA LEU A 222 -25.55 42.95 -40.93
C LEU A 222 -26.48 42.13 -40.01
N ARG A 223 -26.99 42.70 -38.90
CA ARG A 223 -27.77 41.95 -37.89
C ARG A 223 -29.13 41.44 -38.36
N ASN A 224 -29.76 42.06 -39.35
CA ASN A 224 -31.15 41.76 -39.72
C ASN A 224 -31.37 40.36 -40.33
N GLN A 225 -30.32 39.57 -40.56
CA GLN A 225 -30.40 38.16 -40.96
C GLN A 225 -29.74 37.19 -39.94
N TRP A 226 -29.41 37.65 -38.74
CA TRP A 226 -29.00 36.79 -37.61
C TRP A 226 -30.23 36.06 -37.03
N HIS A 227 -30.82 35.15 -37.80
CA HIS A 227 -31.92 34.32 -37.32
C HIS A 227 -31.42 33.28 -36.30
N GLN A 228 -32.12 33.29 -35.18
CA GLN A 228 -31.89 32.59 -33.92
C GLN A 228 -31.28 31.19 -34.08
N ILE A 229 -30.17 30.95 -33.37
CA ILE A 229 -29.86 29.61 -32.84
C ILE A 229 -31.04 29.23 -31.94
N PRO A 230 -31.76 28.11 -32.17
CA PRO A 230 -32.97 27.81 -31.42
C PRO A 230 -32.65 27.55 -29.94
N ILE A 231 -33.15 28.45 -29.09
CA ILE A 231 -33.03 28.38 -27.64
C ILE A 231 -34.03 27.33 -27.13
N PRO A 232 -33.61 26.30 -26.38
CA PRO A 232 -34.55 25.40 -25.72
C PRO A 232 -35.37 26.19 -24.67
N GLU A 233 -36.70 26.23 -24.83
CA GLU A 233 -37.60 26.94 -23.89
C GLU A 233 -37.69 26.20 -22.54
N LEU A 234 -36.73 26.47 -21.65
CA LEU A 234 -36.73 25.97 -20.28
C LEU A 234 -36.28 27.06 -19.30
N ILE A 235 -37.10 27.23 -18.25
CA ILE A 235 -37.00 28.19 -17.14
C ILE A 235 -37.53 29.59 -17.50
N ASN A 236 -38.35 30.11 -16.58
CA ASN A 236 -39.22 31.26 -16.77
C ASN A 236 -38.46 32.60 -16.87
N LYS A 237 -39.09 33.59 -17.52
CA LYS A 237 -38.62 34.98 -17.55
C LYS A 237 -38.57 35.55 -16.13
N ASN A 238 -37.38 35.88 -15.62
CA ASN A 238 -37.04 37.13 -14.92
C ASN A 238 -35.61 37.10 -14.31
N HIS A 239 -34.94 38.26 -14.29
CA HIS A 239 -33.68 38.56 -13.57
C HIS A 239 -32.41 37.72 -13.88
N MET A 240 -31.86 37.82 -15.09
CA MET A 240 -30.42 37.65 -15.32
C MET A 240 -29.89 38.67 -16.34
N THR A 241 -29.03 39.59 -15.91
CA THR A 241 -28.30 40.50 -16.80
C THR A 241 -26.95 39.90 -17.22
N PRO A 242 -26.50 40.07 -18.48
CA PRO A 242 -25.12 39.81 -18.86
C PRO A 242 -24.13 40.62 -18.00
N ILE A 243 -22.90 40.12 -17.86
CA ILE A 243 -21.81 40.82 -17.17
C ILE A 243 -21.58 42.17 -17.87
N LYS A 244 -21.75 43.28 -17.14
CA LYS A 244 -21.45 44.62 -17.66
C LYS A 244 -19.94 44.79 -17.80
N GLN A 245 -19.45 44.88 -19.04
CA GLN A 245 -18.19 45.58 -19.29
C GLN A 245 -18.41 47.07 -19.00
N SER A 246 -17.73 47.60 -17.99
CA SER A 246 -17.64 49.03 -17.73
C SER A 246 -16.18 49.44 -17.59
N ASN A 247 -15.73 50.30 -18.52
CA ASN A 247 -14.49 51.09 -18.45
C ASN A 247 -13.18 50.29 -18.35
N TYR A 248 -12.79 49.64 -19.44
CA TYR A 248 -11.37 49.42 -19.76
C TYR A 248 -11.03 50.11 -21.09
N TYR A 249 -9.91 50.83 -21.11
CA TYR A 249 -9.39 51.71 -22.17
C TYR A 249 -10.14 53.04 -22.42
N SER A 250 -9.49 54.14 -22.01
CA SER A 250 -9.36 55.34 -22.83
C SER A 250 -7.86 55.67 -22.97
N SER A 251 -7.47 56.41 -24.01
CA SER A 251 -6.08 56.43 -24.51
C SER A 251 -5.38 57.79 -24.40
N LYS A 252 -4.04 57.75 -24.36
CA LYS A 252 -3.12 58.45 -25.30
C LYS A 252 -1.64 58.32 -24.92
N ASN A 253 -0.82 57.99 -25.93
CA ASN A 253 0.54 58.48 -26.28
C ASN A 253 1.65 58.55 -25.18
N TYR A 254 2.95 58.44 -25.46
CA TYR A 254 3.72 58.74 -26.68
C TYR A 254 4.96 57.82 -26.81
N ASN A 255 5.53 57.72 -28.03
CA ASN A 255 6.87 57.16 -28.26
C ASN A 255 7.98 58.05 -27.66
N SER A 256 9.11 57.48 -27.21
CA SER A 256 10.35 57.46 -28.02
C SER A 256 11.66 57.10 -27.25
N LYS A 257 12.66 56.63 -28.03
CA LYS A 257 14.13 56.68 -27.81
C LYS A 257 14.77 55.91 -26.64
N LEU A 258 15.60 54.92 -27.01
CA LEU A 258 17.07 54.88 -26.80
C LEU A 258 17.63 55.81 -25.70
N SER A 259 18.53 55.38 -24.79
CA SER A 259 19.76 54.63 -25.13
C SER A 259 20.56 54.09 -23.92
N LYS A 260 21.49 53.16 -24.20
CA LYS A 260 22.84 53.01 -23.58
C LYS A 260 22.99 52.78 -22.06
N SER A 261 23.26 51.51 -21.72
CA SER A 261 24.46 51.01 -20.99
C SER A 261 25.01 51.75 -19.76
N ILE A 262 25.25 51.01 -18.66
CA ILE A 262 26.59 50.67 -18.14
C ILE A 262 26.47 49.69 -16.95
N SER A 263 27.36 48.69 -16.92
CA SER A 263 27.69 47.81 -15.77
C SER A 263 29.18 48.02 -15.43
N PRO A 264 29.75 47.49 -14.32
CA PRO A 264 29.17 46.75 -13.19
C PRO A 264 29.61 47.29 -11.80
N MET A 265 29.23 46.63 -10.68
CA MET A 265 30.18 46.06 -9.68
C MET A 265 29.52 45.57 -8.38
N ARG A 266 30.03 44.44 -7.87
CA ARG A 266 30.14 44.01 -6.46
C ARG A 266 31.67 44.00 -6.13
N PRO A 267 32.21 43.66 -4.94
CA PRO A 267 31.61 43.08 -3.71
C PRO A 267 32.16 43.69 -2.38
N THR A 268 32.23 42.86 -1.32
CA THR A 268 32.87 43.01 0.03
C THR A 268 32.17 43.92 1.06
N ILE A 269 32.32 43.77 2.39
CA ILE A 269 32.35 42.66 3.39
C ILE A 269 32.88 43.27 4.71
N SER A 270 32.13 43.19 5.82
CA SER A 270 32.58 43.23 7.25
C SER A 270 31.38 43.51 8.21
N VAL A 271 31.53 43.49 9.55
CA VAL A 271 31.71 42.35 10.49
C VAL A 271 31.62 42.85 11.97
N LYS A 272 31.08 42.02 12.90
CA LYS A 272 31.10 42.13 14.40
C LYS A 272 30.22 43.14 15.19
N LYS A 273 29.21 42.58 15.90
CA LYS A 273 28.98 42.54 17.37
C LYS A 273 29.14 43.76 18.34
N GLN A 274 28.07 43.98 19.15
CA GLN A 274 27.98 44.24 20.63
C GLN A 274 28.78 45.44 21.24
N ALA A 275 28.25 46.36 22.08
CA ALA A 275 27.58 46.13 23.38
C ALA A 275 27.06 47.43 24.13
N MET A 276 26.20 47.23 25.14
CA MET A 276 26.02 47.97 26.44
C MET A 276 25.63 49.48 26.60
N TYR A 277 24.37 49.68 27.04
CA TYR A 277 23.89 50.21 28.36
C TYR A 277 23.98 51.70 28.84
N SER A 278 23.04 52.04 29.76
CA SER A 278 22.90 53.22 30.67
C SER A 278 22.36 54.55 30.10
N GLN A 279 21.60 55.44 30.79
CA GLN A 279 20.81 55.50 32.08
C GLN A 279 20.00 56.86 32.09
N ILE A 280 19.00 57.23 32.93
CA ILE A 280 17.93 56.57 33.75
C ILE A 280 17.01 57.64 34.46
N LYS A 281 15.79 57.27 34.93
CA LYS A 281 14.87 57.96 35.92
C LYS A 281 14.08 59.22 35.44
N ASN A 282 12.90 59.59 35.98
CA ASN A 282 12.18 59.44 37.29
C ASN A 282 10.69 59.00 37.08
N TYR A 283 9.97 58.11 37.82
CA TYR A 283 9.67 57.88 39.27
C TYR A 283 8.33 58.51 39.76
N PRO A 284 7.64 58.04 40.86
CA PRO A 284 7.90 56.89 41.79
C PRO A 284 6.70 56.02 42.33
N ASN A 285 7.01 54.78 42.76
CA ASN A 285 6.47 53.97 43.91
C ASN A 285 4.97 53.48 43.92
N ILE A 286 4.52 52.47 44.70
CA ILE A 286 5.01 51.70 45.89
C ILE A 286 4.88 50.15 45.68
N GLU A 287 5.69 49.34 46.41
CA GLU A 287 5.70 47.84 46.42
C GLU A 287 4.84 47.18 47.54
N TYR A 288 4.66 45.85 47.49
CA TYR A 288 4.85 44.94 48.66
C TYR A 288 5.24 43.50 48.22
N LYS A 289 5.83 42.68 49.12
CA LYS A 289 6.58 41.45 48.77
C LYS A 289 6.73 40.43 49.93
N PHE A 290 7.15 39.20 49.61
CA PHE A 290 7.48 38.05 50.51
C PHE A 290 6.29 37.37 51.23
N GLY A 291 6.37 36.11 51.70
CA GLY A 291 7.49 35.14 51.71
C GLY A 291 7.08 33.71 52.12
N SER A 292 8.04 32.76 52.18
CA SER A 292 7.84 31.30 52.28
C SER A 292 8.17 30.67 53.66
N ILE A 293 7.46 29.61 54.08
CA ILE A 293 7.81 28.72 55.21
C ILE A 293 7.58 27.22 54.83
N GLN A 294 8.24 26.29 55.54
CA GLN A 294 8.32 24.85 55.26
C GLN A 294 7.50 23.95 56.22
N SER A 295 7.34 22.68 55.81
CA SER A 295 7.42 21.44 56.62
C SER A 295 6.42 21.08 57.75
N HIS A 296 5.86 19.86 57.58
CA HIS A 296 5.69 18.76 58.56
C HIS A 296 4.46 18.68 59.50
N PHE A 297 3.79 17.52 59.37
CA PHE A 297 2.98 16.72 60.31
C PHE A 297 2.13 17.36 61.42
N GLY A 298 0.85 16.99 61.41
CA GLY A 298 -0.03 16.95 62.59
C GLY A 298 -1.27 16.08 62.30
N LYS A 299 -1.43 14.97 63.03
CA LYS A 299 -2.75 14.34 63.23
C LYS A 299 -3.35 14.94 64.49
N ASP A 300 -4.66 15.11 64.51
CA ASP A 300 -5.49 14.66 65.64
C ASP A 300 -6.96 14.57 65.18
N ASP A 301 -7.70 13.63 65.77
CA ASP A 301 -9.11 13.38 65.47
C ASP A 301 -10.03 14.24 66.34
N LEU A 302 -11.19 14.66 65.81
CA LEU A 302 -12.51 14.19 66.27
C LEU A 302 -13.71 14.98 65.68
N ASN A 303 -14.59 14.22 65.02
CA ASN A 303 -16.05 14.36 64.89
C ASN A 303 -16.76 15.64 65.37
N ILE A 304 -17.55 16.27 64.48
CA ILE A 304 -18.92 16.76 64.80
C ILE A 304 -19.83 16.82 63.55
N ILE A 305 -20.93 16.04 63.61
CA ILE A 305 -22.29 16.27 63.06
C ILE A 305 -22.48 16.66 61.56
N LYS A 306 -23.08 15.74 60.79
CA LYS A 306 -24.09 16.02 59.74
C LYS A 306 -25.50 16.00 60.39
N PRO A 307 -26.59 16.61 59.85
CA PRO A 307 -26.84 16.85 58.40
C PRO A 307 -27.66 18.11 57.95
N TYR A 308 -27.79 18.23 56.62
CA TYR A 308 -28.95 18.73 55.82
C TYR A 308 -29.25 20.22 55.51
N ARG A 309 -29.13 20.53 54.19
CA ARG A 309 -30.08 21.25 53.28
C ARG A 309 -30.36 22.76 53.40
N SER A 310 -30.05 23.48 52.31
CA SER A 310 -31.03 24.30 51.56
C SER A 310 -30.71 24.24 50.05
N LYS A 311 -31.54 23.64 49.18
CA LYS A 311 -32.85 24.06 48.61
C LYS A 311 -32.86 25.17 47.53
N GLN A 312 -31.80 25.96 47.32
CA GLN A 312 -31.84 27.01 46.28
C GLN A 312 -31.19 26.63 44.93
N ILE A 313 -30.02 25.98 44.93
CA ILE A 313 -29.25 25.71 43.68
C ILE A 313 -30.04 24.83 42.67
N ASN A 314 -30.76 23.81 43.14
CA ASN A 314 -31.54 22.93 42.26
C ASN A 314 -32.78 23.60 41.65
N SER A 315 -33.22 24.76 42.14
CA SER A 315 -34.32 25.51 41.53
C SER A 315 -33.89 26.11 40.20
N TYR A 316 -32.73 26.79 40.19
CA TYR A 316 -32.21 27.52 39.04
C TYR A 316 -31.80 26.59 37.88
N ILE A 317 -31.13 25.48 38.21
CA ILE A 317 -30.71 24.47 37.22
C ILE A 317 -31.94 23.84 36.55
N LYS A 318 -32.98 23.48 37.33
CA LYS A 318 -34.19 22.88 36.77
C LYS A 318 -34.97 23.86 35.88
N GLN A 319 -35.16 25.09 36.33
CA GLN A 319 -35.88 26.13 35.59
C GLN A 319 -35.18 26.49 34.26
N THR A 320 -33.84 26.36 34.20
CA THR A 320 -33.07 26.52 32.96
C THR A 320 -33.26 25.35 31.99
N LEU A 321 -33.23 24.11 32.48
CA LEU A 321 -33.47 22.89 31.69
C LEU A 321 -34.90 22.79 31.15
N ASP A 322 -35.91 23.08 31.98
CA ASP A 322 -37.32 23.05 31.58
C ASP A 322 -37.61 24.10 30.47
N ASN A 323 -36.96 25.27 30.51
CA ASN A 323 -37.05 26.27 29.42
C ASN A 323 -36.35 25.81 28.12
N TYR A 324 -35.23 25.09 28.22
CA TYR A 324 -34.50 24.60 27.05
C TYR A 324 -35.29 23.51 26.30
N ILE A 325 -35.90 22.59 27.05
CA ILE A 325 -36.69 21.49 26.50
C ILE A 325 -37.99 22.00 25.85
N ASN A 326 -38.70 22.94 26.48
CA ASN A 326 -39.94 23.48 25.92
C ASN A 326 -39.73 24.28 24.63
N ASN A 327 -38.66 25.08 24.52
CA ASN A 327 -38.33 25.79 23.28
C ASN A 327 -38.00 24.82 22.12
N TYR A 328 -37.27 23.74 22.41
CA TYR A 328 -36.92 22.74 21.38
C TYR A 328 -38.13 21.94 20.86
N LEU A 329 -39.14 21.73 21.72
CA LEU A 329 -40.41 21.08 21.36
C LEU A 329 -41.40 21.99 20.60
N MET A 330 -41.17 23.31 20.57
CA MET A 330 -42.09 24.25 19.90
C MET A 330 -41.74 24.47 18.41
N MET A 331 -40.49 24.27 17.98
CA MET A 331 -40.08 24.45 16.57
C MET A 331 -40.39 23.26 15.65
N THR A 332 -40.78 22.10 16.18
CA THR A 332 -41.01 20.87 15.39
C THR A 332 -42.49 20.60 15.05
N LYS A 333 -43.33 21.63 15.06
CA LYS A 333 -44.73 21.57 14.57
C LYS A 333 -45.00 22.55 13.42
N ILE A 334 -44.74 22.09 12.20
CA ILE A 334 -45.54 22.36 10.99
C ILE A 334 -45.19 21.27 9.94
N ASN A 335 -46.22 20.76 9.25
CA ASN A 335 -46.14 19.81 8.14
C ASN A 335 -45.40 18.48 8.38
N LEU A 336 -46.00 17.65 9.24
CA LEU A 336 -46.04 16.19 9.03
C LEU A 336 -47.45 15.83 8.57
N SER A 337 -47.57 15.16 7.41
CA SER A 337 -48.85 14.65 6.91
C SER A 337 -48.62 13.33 6.15
N TYR A 338 -49.46 12.34 6.46
CA TYR A 338 -49.43 10.94 6.00
C TYR A 338 -48.43 9.98 6.68
N PHE A 339 -48.90 8.74 6.85
CA PHE A 339 -48.25 7.54 7.42
C PHE A 339 -47.84 7.54 8.90
N THR A 340 -48.85 7.34 9.77
CA THR A 340 -48.71 6.54 11.00
C THR A 340 -49.98 5.74 11.29
N ILE A 341 -49.86 4.41 11.37
CA ILE A 341 -50.61 3.46 12.23
C ILE A 341 -49.84 2.13 12.16
N ASP A 342 -49.39 1.62 13.32
CA ASP A 342 -49.20 0.18 13.68
C ASP A 342 -48.25 0.00 14.87
N CYS A 343 -47.17 0.78 14.96
CA CYS A 343 -46.08 0.54 15.93
C CYS A 343 -46.47 0.63 17.42
N PHE A 344 -47.68 1.10 17.77
CA PHE A 344 -48.10 1.31 19.16
C PHE A 344 -48.66 0.08 19.87
N PHE A 345 -49.02 -0.99 19.14
CA PHE A 345 -49.65 -2.18 19.76
C PHE A 345 -48.64 -3.17 20.37
N VAL A 346 -47.46 -3.32 19.76
CA VAL A 346 -46.44 -4.31 20.15
C VAL A 346 -45.86 -4.01 21.55
N TYR A 347 -45.59 -2.74 21.84
CA TYR A 347 -44.90 -2.33 23.07
C TYR A 347 -45.68 -2.65 24.36
N LYS A 348 -47.03 -2.69 24.27
CA LYS A 348 -47.90 -2.88 25.45
C LYS A 348 -48.01 -4.35 25.88
N GLN A 349 -47.84 -5.32 24.98
CA GLN A 349 -47.82 -6.74 25.35
C GLN A 349 -46.51 -7.17 26.02
N PHE A 350 -45.37 -6.58 25.64
CA PHE A 350 -44.06 -7.02 26.13
C PHE A 350 -43.89 -6.79 27.64
N ILE A 351 -44.34 -5.62 28.14
CA ILE A 351 -44.27 -5.26 29.57
C ILE A 351 -45.17 -6.16 30.42
N TYR A 352 -46.36 -6.51 29.92
CA TYR A 352 -47.32 -7.34 30.67
C TYR A 352 -46.88 -8.81 30.83
N LYS A 353 -45.97 -9.28 29.97
CA LYS A 353 -45.41 -10.66 30.05
C LYS A 353 -44.24 -10.77 31.03
N TYR A 354 -43.52 -9.68 31.30
CA TYR A 354 -42.31 -9.68 32.14
C TYR A 354 -42.60 -9.61 33.65
N LEU A 355 -43.78 -9.15 34.06
CA LEU A 355 -44.16 -8.91 35.47
C LEU A 355 -44.86 -10.09 36.17
N LYS A 356 -44.75 -11.32 35.62
CA LYS A 356 -45.52 -12.48 36.14
C LYS A 356 -44.76 -13.80 36.28
N MET A 357 -43.43 -13.74 36.43
CA MET A 357 -42.57 -14.94 36.63
C MET A 357 -41.62 -14.81 37.83
N SER A 358 -42.17 -14.57 39.02
CA SER A 358 -41.41 -14.62 40.28
C SER A 358 -42.30 -15.00 41.48
N ALA A 359 -42.63 -16.29 41.61
CA ALA A 359 -43.23 -16.89 42.79
C ALA A 359 -42.92 -18.40 42.80
N SER A 360 -42.79 -18.99 43.99
CA SER A 360 -42.12 -20.27 44.29
C SER A 360 -40.61 -20.29 43.92
N GLU A 361 -39.71 -20.92 44.68
CA GLU A 361 -39.86 -21.68 45.93
C GLU A 361 -38.57 -21.58 46.80
N SER A 362 -38.58 -22.00 48.07
CA SER A 362 -37.39 -21.92 48.95
C SER A 362 -37.45 -22.86 50.16
N LYS A 363 -36.58 -23.89 50.20
CA LYS A 363 -36.22 -24.81 51.31
C LYS A 363 -35.29 -25.93 50.76
N THR A 364 -34.28 -26.52 51.44
CA THR A 364 -33.55 -26.15 52.67
C THR A 364 -32.21 -26.93 52.79
N LEU A 365 -31.24 -26.35 53.52
CA LEU A 365 -30.24 -27.01 54.41
C LEU A 365 -29.02 -27.83 53.88
N MET A 366 -27.87 -27.54 54.53
CA MET A 366 -26.65 -28.34 54.77
C MET A 366 -25.74 -28.78 53.60
N SER A 367 -24.42 -28.98 53.77
CA SER A 367 -23.42 -28.37 54.69
C SER A 367 -21.99 -28.81 54.32
N ARG A 368 -20.97 -27.93 54.44
CA ARG A 368 -19.64 -28.19 55.08
C ARG A 368 -18.63 -27.04 54.89
N LYS A 369 -17.81 -26.81 55.93
CA LYS A 369 -16.49 -26.12 55.89
C LYS A 369 -15.44 -27.15 55.38
N SER A 370 -14.20 -26.86 54.98
CA SER A 370 -13.29 -25.70 54.99
C SER A 370 -12.19 -26.01 53.95
N PHE A 371 -11.53 -25.04 53.31
CA PHE A 371 -10.38 -24.30 53.84
C PHE A 371 -10.04 -23.12 52.91
N CYS A 372 -9.49 -22.03 53.44
CA CYS A 372 -8.83 -21.00 52.63
C CYS A 372 -7.66 -20.42 53.42
N GLY A 373 -6.45 -20.56 52.89
CA GLY A 373 -5.25 -19.90 53.41
C GLY A 373 -5.12 -18.52 52.77
N SER A 374 -5.07 -17.46 53.59
CA SER A 374 -4.98 -16.09 53.11
C SER A 374 -3.59 -15.76 52.55
N ASN A 375 -3.52 -15.07 51.42
CA ASN A 375 -2.61 -13.93 51.29
C ASN A 375 -3.06 -12.95 50.19
N SER A 376 -3.09 -11.67 50.54
CA SER A 376 -3.60 -10.58 49.71
C SER A 376 -2.45 -9.81 49.05
N ASN A 377 -2.51 -9.64 47.71
CA ASN A 377 -2.16 -8.42 46.97
C ASN A 377 -2.11 -8.71 45.46
N MET A 378 -3.29 -8.71 44.83
CA MET A 378 -3.47 -8.78 43.37
C MET A 378 -4.65 -7.88 42.98
N ASN A 379 -4.40 -6.57 42.83
CA ASN A 379 -5.34 -5.66 42.16
C ASN A 379 -5.32 -5.93 40.65
N GLN A 380 -5.84 -7.09 40.26
CA GLN A 380 -6.20 -7.38 38.88
C GLN A 380 -7.66 -7.02 38.64
N LEU A 381 -7.99 -6.69 37.38
CA LEU A 381 -9.28 -6.17 36.95
C LEU A 381 -10.40 -7.21 37.11
N PHE A 382 -10.99 -7.27 38.29
CA PHE A 382 -12.25 -7.97 38.54
C PHE A 382 -13.43 -7.00 38.58
N ARG A 383 -14.61 -7.58 38.32
CA ARG A 383 -15.94 -6.95 38.40
C ARG A 383 -16.10 -6.19 39.73
N PRO A 384 -16.81 -5.04 39.78
CA PRO A 384 -17.10 -4.36 41.05
C PRO A 384 -17.68 -5.34 42.08
N GLU A 385 -17.18 -5.27 43.31
CA GLU A 385 -17.44 -6.30 44.32
C GLU A 385 -18.90 -6.31 44.77
N PHE A 386 -19.61 -7.39 44.42
CA PHE A 386 -20.91 -7.73 44.97
C PHE A 386 -20.75 -8.77 46.09
N GLY A 387 -21.62 -8.73 47.10
CA GLY A 387 -21.51 -9.54 48.32
C GLY A 387 -21.28 -11.04 48.08
N SER A 388 -20.46 -11.65 48.93
CA SER A 388 -19.77 -12.93 48.68
C SER A 388 -20.67 -14.11 48.27
N THR A 389 -21.89 -14.22 48.78
CA THR A 389 -22.85 -15.27 48.41
C THR A 389 -23.56 -15.01 47.07
N GLN A 390 -23.77 -13.75 46.70
CA GLN A 390 -24.34 -13.37 45.40
C GLN A 390 -23.26 -13.36 44.29
N SER A 391 -22.00 -13.15 44.65
CA SER A 391 -20.85 -13.17 43.72
C SER A 391 -20.78 -14.48 42.91
N LEU A 392 -20.85 -15.63 43.58
CA LEU A 392 -20.76 -16.96 42.94
C LEU A 392 -21.89 -17.20 41.92
N ALA A 393 -23.16 -17.04 42.30
CA ALA A 393 -24.29 -17.21 41.37
C ALA A 393 -24.25 -16.20 40.21
N ASN A 394 -23.78 -14.97 40.45
CA ASN A 394 -23.57 -13.96 39.40
C ASN A 394 -22.38 -14.27 38.47
N HIS A 395 -21.44 -15.11 38.90
CA HIS A 395 -20.31 -15.61 38.11
C HIS A 395 -20.72 -16.85 37.30
N GLU A 396 -21.38 -17.82 37.92
CA GLU A 396 -21.99 -18.98 37.25
C GLU A 396 -22.97 -18.55 36.15
N ARG A 397 -23.79 -17.51 36.39
CA ARG A 397 -24.68 -16.96 35.36
C ARG A 397 -23.94 -16.33 34.18
N LEU A 398 -22.76 -15.73 34.40
CA LEU A 398 -21.93 -15.19 33.32
C LEU A 398 -21.34 -16.34 32.50
N TRP A 399 -20.77 -17.35 33.15
CA TRP A 399 -20.30 -18.57 32.50
C TRP A 399 -21.42 -19.26 31.71
N HIS A 400 -22.61 -19.42 32.28
CA HIS A 400 -23.75 -20.04 31.58
C HIS A 400 -24.16 -19.27 30.30
N LEU A 401 -23.95 -17.96 30.25
CA LEU A 401 -24.20 -17.15 29.05
C LEU A 401 -23.05 -17.26 28.02
N MET A 402 -21.82 -17.49 28.47
CA MET A 402 -20.62 -17.58 27.62
C MET A 402 -20.18 -19.02 27.27
N GLN A 403 -20.78 -20.05 27.87
CA GLN A 403 -20.36 -21.47 27.74
C GLN A 403 -20.54 -22.08 26.34
N ASN A 404 -21.21 -21.40 25.40
CA ASN A 404 -21.60 -21.95 24.09
C ASN A 404 -20.85 -21.23 22.98
N TYR A 405 -20.07 -21.98 22.21
CA TYR A 405 -19.42 -21.52 21.00
C TYR A 405 -20.43 -21.25 19.88
N LEU A 406 -20.10 -20.36 18.94
CA LEU A 406 -20.92 -20.05 17.77
C LEU A 406 -21.08 -21.30 16.87
N PRO A 407 -22.30 -21.85 16.68
CA PRO A 407 -22.49 -23.03 15.82
C PRO A 407 -22.16 -22.72 14.36
N SER A 408 -21.55 -23.66 13.65
CA SER A 408 -21.15 -23.53 12.24
C SER A 408 -22.12 -24.18 11.26
N ASP A 409 -23.37 -24.43 11.67
CA ASP A 409 -24.43 -24.80 10.73
C ASP A 409 -24.86 -23.59 9.88
N LYS A 410 -25.41 -23.88 8.70
CA LYS A 410 -25.84 -22.89 7.72
C LYS A 410 -26.77 -21.81 8.29
N LYS A 411 -27.72 -22.19 9.15
CA LYS A 411 -28.70 -21.25 9.72
C LYS A 411 -28.03 -20.33 10.73
N SER A 412 -27.20 -20.87 11.63
CA SER A 412 -26.45 -20.06 12.59
C SER A 412 -25.47 -19.09 11.90
N ILE A 413 -24.88 -19.48 10.76
CA ILE A 413 -24.07 -18.59 9.92
C ILE A 413 -24.95 -17.47 9.30
N GLN A 414 -26.10 -17.81 8.72
CA GLN A 414 -27.03 -16.82 8.14
C GLN A 414 -27.53 -15.80 9.18
N GLU A 415 -27.93 -16.25 10.37
CA GLU A 415 -28.35 -15.37 11.47
C GLU A 415 -27.21 -14.44 11.92
N GLN A 416 -25.96 -14.91 11.97
CA GLN A 416 -24.80 -14.09 12.33
C GLN A 416 -24.43 -13.06 11.25
N ILE A 417 -24.46 -13.43 9.96
CA ILE A 417 -24.26 -12.49 8.85
C ILE A 417 -25.28 -11.35 8.94
N VAL A 418 -26.57 -11.67 9.10
CA VAL A 418 -27.63 -10.65 9.23
C VAL A 418 -27.44 -9.79 10.49
N ASN A 419 -27.05 -10.39 11.62
CA ASN A 419 -26.74 -9.63 12.84
C ASN A 419 -25.56 -8.66 12.65
N HIS A 420 -24.52 -9.02 11.88
CA HIS A 420 -23.43 -8.08 11.58
C HIS A 420 -23.87 -6.98 10.61
N VAL A 421 -24.73 -7.27 9.63
CA VAL A 421 -25.33 -6.25 8.75
C VAL A 421 -26.09 -5.22 9.59
N GLU A 422 -26.97 -5.66 10.50
CA GLU A 422 -27.81 -4.75 11.29
C GLU A 422 -27.04 -4.05 12.43
N PHE A 423 -26.26 -4.79 13.23
CA PHE A 423 -25.67 -4.27 14.48
C PHE A 423 -24.18 -3.92 14.41
N SER A 424 -23.41 -4.43 13.44
CA SER A 424 -21.98 -4.07 13.27
C SER A 424 -21.76 -3.03 12.16
N LEU A 425 -22.52 -3.12 11.07
CA LEU A 425 -22.41 -2.22 9.90
C LEU A 425 -23.48 -1.12 9.87
N ALA A 426 -24.47 -1.16 10.78
CA ALA A 426 -25.62 -0.26 10.83
C ALA A 426 -26.40 -0.17 9.50
N ARG A 427 -26.50 -1.31 8.79
CA ARG A 427 -27.23 -1.47 7.53
C ARG A 427 -28.61 -2.09 7.77
N THR A 428 -29.39 -2.20 6.70
CA THR A 428 -30.72 -2.81 6.74
C THR A 428 -30.86 -3.84 5.62
N ARG A 429 -31.90 -4.67 5.70
CA ARG A 429 -32.35 -5.55 4.60
C ARG A 429 -32.69 -4.84 3.28
N PHE A 430 -32.63 -3.51 3.22
CA PHE A 430 -32.82 -2.70 2.02
C PHE A 430 -31.52 -2.01 1.53
N ASP A 431 -30.41 -2.14 2.28
CA ASP A 431 -29.07 -1.56 2.00
C ASP A 431 -27.99 -2.66 2.17
N PHE A 432 -28.23 -3.79 1.51
CA PHE A 432 -27.37 -4.97 1.57
C PHE A 432 -26.58 -5.12 0.26
N HIS A 433 -25.46 -4.40 0.18
CA HIS A 433 -24.55 -4.45 -0.97
C HIS A 433 -23.42 -5.47 -0.76
N GLN A 434 -22.79 -5.90 -1.85
CA GLN A 434 -21.76 -6.96 -1.86
C GLN A 434 -20.61 -6.67 -0.87
N VAL A 435 -20.11 -5.43 -0.81
CA VAL A 435 -19.11 -5.00 0.18
C VAL A 435 -19.58 -5.13 1.64
N HIS A 436 -20.86 -4.86 1.93
CA HIS A 436 -21.43 -5.05 3.28
C HIS A 436 -21.58 -6.54 3.61
N CYS A 437 -21.94 -7.37 2.63
CA CYS A 437 -21.98 -8.83 2.77
C CYS A 437 -20.59 -9.41 3.05
N TYR A 438 -19.56 -8.98 2.31
CA TYR A 438 -18.15 -9.32 2.57
C TYR A 438 -17.72 -8.96 4.01
N GLN A 439 -18.02 -7.75 4.49
CA GLN A 439 -17.68 -7.32 5.85
C GLN A 439 -18.42 -8.14 6.91
N ALA A 440 -19.72 -8.40 6.71
CA ALA A 440 -20.53 -9.19 7.65
C ALA A 440 -20.11 -10.67 7.71
N VAL A 441 -19.77 -11.27 6.56
CA VAL A 441 -19.19 -12.62 6.48
C VAL A 441 -17.83 -12.67 7.17
N SER A 442 -16.95 -11.69 6.94
CA SER A 442 -15.65 -11.59 7.59
C SER A 442 -15.76 -11.46 9.11
N HIS A 443 -16.73 -10.68 9.62
CA HIS A 443 -17.01 -10.61 11.06
C HIS A 443 -17.56 -11.93 11.62
N SER A 444 -18.50 -12.60 10.94
CA SER A 444 -19.02 -13.92 11.36
C SER A 444 -17.90 -14.97 11.47
N ILE A 445 -16.90 -14.92 10.59
CA ILE A 445 -15.73 -15.80 10.65
C ILE A 445 -14.76 -15.35 11.75
N ARG A 446 -14.46 -14.05 11.85
CA ARG A 446 -13.59 -13.50 12.90
C ARG A 446 -14.11 -13.83 14.29
N ASP A 447 -15.43 -13.80 14.52
CA ASP A 447 -15.96 -14.02 15.86
C ASP A 447 -15.78 -15.48 16.31
N ARG A 448 -15.80 -16.46 15.40
CA ARG A 448 -15.31 -17.84 15.66
C ARG A 448 -13.79 -17.89 15.89
N LEU A 449 -13.01 -17.14 15.12
CA LEU A 449 -11.56 -17.02 15.33
C LEU A 449 -11.21 -16.36 16.67
N ILE A 450 -12.09 -15.54 17.25
CA ILE A 450 -11.92 -14.92 18.57
C ILE A 450 -12.10 -15.97 19.67
N GLU A 451 -13.08 -16.87 19.54
CA GLU A 451 -13.25 -18.00 20.46
C GLU A 451 -11.98 -18.87 20.48
N SER A 452 -11.56 -19.37 19.31
CA SER A 452 -10.40 -20.23 19.18
C SER A 452 -9.08 -19.54 19.54
N PHE A 453 -8.92 -18.26 19.24
CA PHE A 453 -7.76 -17.46 19.66
C PHE A 453 -7.70 -17.29 21.18
N ASN A 454 -8.81 -16.93 21.84
CA ASN A 454 -8.84 -16.72 23.29
C ASN A 454 -8.46 -18.01 24.03
N ASP A 455 -9.06 -19.14 23.65
CA ASP A 455 -8.76 -20.44 24.24
C ASP A 455 -7.32 -20.88 23.95
N THR A 456 -6.82 -20.68 22.72
CA THR A 456 -5.41 -20.93 22.39
C THR A 456 -4.46 -20.12 23.27
N GLN A 457 -4.77 -18.84 23.53
CA GLN A 457 -3.94 -17.98 24.37
C GLN A 457 -3.98 -18.34 25.85
N LEU A 458 -5.15 -18.78 26.35
CA LEU A 458 -5.36 -19.25 27.71
C LEU A 458 -4.66 -20.60 27.95
N TYR A 459 -4.87 -21.59 27.07
CA TYR A 459 -4.24 -22.89 27.17
C TYR A 459 -2.71 -22.79 27.07
N PHE A 460 -2.17 -21.98 26.15
CA PHE A 460 -0.73 -21.67 26.10
C PHE A 460 -0.22 -20.89 27.32
N HIS A 461 -1.08 -20.37 28.20
CA HIS A 461 -0.70 -19.70 29.45
C HIS A 461 -0.69 -20.69 30.61
N GLU A 462 -1.70 -21.54 30.69
CA GLU A 462 -1.87 -22.61 31.69
C GLU A 462 -0.79 -23.70 31.54
N GLN A 463 -0.53 -24.14 30.31
CA GLN A 463 0.52 -25.13 30.00
C GLN A 463 1.96 -24.59 30.13
N ASP A 464 2.14 -23.33 30.55
CA ASP A 464 3.40 -22.61 30.68
C ASP A 464 4.44 -22.89 29.56
N CYS A 465 3.96 -22.92 28.32
CA CYS A 465 4.72 -23.41 27.18
C CYS A 465 5.81 -22.41 26.73
N LYS A 466 6.90 -22.93 26.14
CA LYS A 466 7.88 -22.09 25.45
C LYS A 466 7.25 -21.50 24.19
N ARG A 467 7.29 -20.17 24.06
CA ARG A 467 6.71 -19.45 22.91
C ARG A 467 7.78 -18.86 21.99
N VAL A 468 7.52 -18.93 20.68
CA VAL A 468 8.31 -18.27 19.63
C VAL A 468 7.73 -16.91 19.29
N TYR A 469 8.60 -15.93 19.12
CA TYR A 469 8.27 -14.57 18.70
C TYR A 469 9.03 -14.26 17.42
N TYR A 470 8.31 -14.21 16.31
CA TYR A 470 8.89 -14.00 14.98
C TYR A 470 8.77 -12.53 14.58
N LEU A 471 9.89 -11.80 14.65
CA LEU A 471 9.94 -10.35 14.40
C LEU A 471 10.30 -10.11 12.93
N SER A 472 9.45 -9.37 12.21
CA SER A 472 9.76 -8.93 10.85
C SER A 472 9.17 -7.58 10.52
N ILE A 473 9.89 -6.83 9.68
CA ILE A 473 9.50 -5.49 9.23
C ILE A 473 8.37 -5.54 8.17
N GLU A 474 8.14 -6.71 7.54
CA GLU A 474 7.04 -6.92 6.59
C GLU A 474 6.34 -8.27 6.76
N PHE A 475 5.02 -8.31 6.50
CA PHE A 475 4.18 -9.50 6.41
C PHE A 475 3.23 -9.38 5.21
N LEU A 476 3.42 -10.19 4.16
CA LEU A 476 2.48 -10.26 3.02
C LEU A 476 1.42 -11.35 3.29
N ILE A 477 0.51 -11.11 4.22
CA ILE A 477 -0.57 -12.08 4.51
C ILE A 477 -1.50 -12.29 3.31
N GLY A 478 -1.83 -11.22 2.60
CA GLY A 478 -2.84 -11.21 1.53
C GLY A 478 -4.26 -11.36 2.06
N ARG A 479 -5.25 -11.38 1.17
CA ARG A 479 -6.67 -11.66 1.48
C ARG A 479 -6.85 -12.77 2.52
N CYS A 480 -7.54 -12.50 3.62
CA CYS A 480 -7.73 -13.42 4.74
C CYS A 480 -8.95 -14.32 4.56
N LEU A 481 -10.00 -13.88 3.84
CA LEU A 481 -11.31 -14.52 3.84
C LEU A 481 -11.27 -15.99 3.39
N GLN A 482 -10.78 -16.26 2.17
CA GLN A 482 -10.69 -17.63 1.64
C GLN A 482 -9.82 -18.54 2.52
N ASN A 483 -8.73 -18.00 3.09
CA ASN A 483 -7.78 -18.75 3.91
C ASN A 483 -8.34 -19.09 5.29
N ALA A 484 -9.13 -18.20 5.90
CA ALA A 484 -9.83 -18.46 7.16
C ALA A 484 -10.96 -19.49 6.97
N VAL A 485 -11.78 -19.34 5.92
CA VAL A 485 -12.84 -20.30 5.57
C VAL A 485 -12.26 -21.70 5.31
N GLY A 486 -11.17 -21.78 4.54
CA GLY A 486 -10.49 -23.04 4.23
C GLY A 486 -9.80 -23.68 5.43
N ASN A 487 -9.07 -22.91 6.24
CA ASN A 487 -8.34 -23.46 7.40
C ASN A 487 -9.29 -23.95 8.51
N LEU A 488 -10.46 -23.32 8.67
CA LEU A 488 -11.50 -23.77 9.61
C LEU A 488 -12.36 -24.94 9.09
N GLY A 489 -12.19 -25.37 7.83
CA GLY A 489 -13.01 -26.43 7.22
C GLY A 489 -14.47 -26.02 6.95
N LEU A 490 -14.76 -24.71 6.83
CA LEU A 490 -16.14 -24.19 6.75
C LEU A 490 -16.55 -23.76 5.32
N GLN A 491 -15.82 -24.20 4.29
CA GLN A 491 -16.05 -23.80 2.88
C GLN A 491 -17.48 -24.06 2.43
N ASP A 492 -17.98 -25.29 2.54
CA ASP A 492 -19.31 -25.64 2.05
C ASP A 492 -20.41 -24.94 2.87
N ALA A 493 -20.27 -24.93 4.21
CA ALA A 493 -21.22 -24.29 5.12
C ALA A 493 -21.37 -22.77 4.87
N TYR A 494 -20.29 -22.06 4.55
CA TYR A 494 -20.37 -20.65 4.16
C TYR A 494 -20.86 -20.47 2.71
N THR A 495 -20.51 -21.38 1.80
CA THR A 495 -20.97 -21.31 0.39
C THR A 495 -22.49 -21.42 0.32
N ASP A 496 -23.07 -22.45 0.94
CA ASP A 496 -24.52 -22.63 1.02
C ASP A 496 -25.20 -21.45 1.74
N ALA A 497 -24.61 -20.98 2.85
CA ALA A 497 -25.19 -19.90 3.65
C ALA A 497 -25.29 -18.59 2.85
N VAL A 498 -24.25 -18.17 2.13
CA VAL A 498 -24.28 -16.94 1.34
C VAL A 498 -25.08 -17.10 0.03
N GLN A 499 -25.11 -18.31 -0.54
CA GLN A 499 -25.89 -18.60 -1.74
C GLN A 499 -27.39 -18.46 -1.50
N GLU A 500 -27.91 -18.94 -0.37
CA GLU A 500 -29.30 -18.72 0.03
C GLU A 500 -29.61 -17.26 0.41
N LEU A 501 -28.59 -16.47 0.79
CA LEU A 501 -28.71 -15.02 0.97
C LEU A 501 -28.55 -14.23 -0.36
N GLY A 502 -28.32 -14.91 -1.49
CA GLY A 502 -28.26 -14.29 -2.82
C GLY A 502 -26.87 -13.88 -3.32
N TYR A 503 -25.78 -14.29 -2.65
CA TYR A 503 -24.40 -13.97 -3.01
C TYR A 503 -23.59 -15.22 -3.37
N LYS A 504 -22.45 -15.04 -4.04
CA LYS A 504 -21.46 -16.10 -4.23
C LYS A 504 -20.23 -15.81 -3.40
N LEU A 505 -19.69 -16.82 -2.72
CA LEU A 505 -18.57 -16.64 -1.81
C LEU A 505 -17.29 -16.22 -2.55
N GLU A 506 -17.12 -16.65 -3.80
CA GLU A 506 -16.03 -16.24 -4.68
C GLU A 506 -16.11 -14.76 -5.06
N ASP A 507 -17.32 -14.24 -5.32
CA ASP A 507 -17.54 -12.82 -5.62
C ASP A 507 -17.32 -11.96 -4.35
N LEU A 508 -17.52 -12.51 -3.14
CA LEU A 508 -17.15 -11.85 -1.86
C LEU A 508 -15.63 -11.86 -1.60
N TYR A 509 -14.88 -12.85 -2.11
CA TYR A 509 -13.41 -12.82 -2.02
C TYR A 509 -12.82 -11.63 -2.78
N ASP A 510 -13.40 -11.23 -3.92
CA ASP A 510 -12.91 -10.11 -4.74
C ASP A 510 -13.27 -8.70 -4.20
N GLU A 511 -14.10 -8.60 -3.15
CA GLU A 511 -14.30 -7.35 -2.38
C GLU A 511 -13.16 -7.08 -1.36
N GLU A 512 -12.41 -8.11 -0.96
CA GLU A 512 -11.36 -7.99 0.05
C GLU A 512 -10.07 -7.38 -0.53
N VAL A 513 -9.51 -6.38 0.15
CA VAL A 513 -8.24 -5.75 -0.23
C VAL A 513 -7.06 -6.48 0.44
N ASP A 514 -6.02 -6.82 -0.33
CA ASP A 514 -4.75 -7.35 0.20
C ASP A 514 -4.19 -6.40 1.28
N PRO A 515 -4.00 -6.84 2.54
CA PRO A 515 -3.42 -6.01 3.59
C PRO A 515 -2.00 -5.55 3.23
N ALA A 516 -1.79 -4.24 3.15
CA ALA A 516 -0.55 -3.63 2.65
C ALA A 516 0.60 -3.66 3.68
N LEU A 517 0.75 -4.78 4.39
CA LEU A 517 1.68 -4.97 5.51
C LEU A 517 3.07 -5.47 5.06
N GLY A 518 3.33 -5.57 3.74
CA GLY A 518 4.60 -6.05 3.20
C GLY A 518 4.80 -5.76 1.70
N ASN A 519 5.94 -6.18 1.18
CA ASN A 519 6.35 -5.97 -0.22
C ASN A 519 7.08 -7.20 -0.83
N GLY A 520 7.94 -7.88 -0.07
CA GLY A 520 8.90 -8.84 -0.59
C GLY A 520 8.62 -10.33 -0.30
N GLY A 521 9.54 -11.16 -0.80
CA GLY A 521 9.58 -12.59 -0.47
C GLY A 521 9.84 -12.86 1.02
N LEU A 522 10.53 -11.94 1.71
CA LEU A 522 10.80 -11.95 3.14
C LEU A 522 9.49 -11.93 3.95
N GLY A 523 8.61 -10.98 3.67
CA GLY A 523 7.30 -10.88 4.33
C GLY A 523 6.30 -11.93 3.88
N ARG A 524 6.43 -12.47 2.66
CA ARG A 524 5.59 -13.62 2.25
C ARG A 524 6.04 -14.94 2.86
N LEU A 525 7.34 -15.10 3.13
CA LEU A 525 7.88 -16.20 3.94
C LEU A 525 7.34 -16.10 5.37
N ALA A 526 7.46 -14.93 6.01
CA ALA A 526 6.92 -14.67 7.35
C ALA A 526 5.42 -15.02 7.45
N ALA A 527 4.62 -14.64 6.46
CA ALA A 527 3.20 -14.99 6.40
C ALA A 527 2.92 -16.49 6.13
N CYS A 528 3.77 -17.21 5.39
CA CYS A 528 3.66 -18.68 5.29
C CYS A 528 4.09 -19.37 6.59
N PHE A 529 5.08 -18.83 7.30
CA PHE A 529 5.54 -19.35 8.59
C PHE A 529 4.46 -19.26 9.66
N LEU A 530 3.65 -18.19 9.70
CA LEU A 530 2.52 -18.10 10.64
C LEU A 530 1.42 -19.14 10.35
N ASP A 531 1.07 -19.37 9.08
CA ASP A 531 0.10 -20.43 8.69
C ASP A 531 0.62 -21.82 9.08
N SER A 532 1.90 -22.12 8.83
CA SER A 532 2.54 -23.37 9.28
C SER A 532 2.66 -23.49 10.80
N LEU A 533 3.01 -22.41 11.52
CA LEU A 533 3.09 -22.41 12.99
C LEU A 533 1.72 -22.69 13.63
N ALA A 534 0.65 -22.10 13.10
CA ALA A 534 -0.71 -22.36 13.55
C ALA A 534 -1.13 -23.81 13.25
N THR A 535 -0.96 -24.25 12.00
CA THR A 535 -1.32 -25.59 11.50
C THR A 535 -0.61 -26.71 12.27
N LEU A 536 0.68 -26.53 12.54
CA LEU A 536 1.50 -27.48 13.30
C LEU A 536 1.38 -27.31 14.83
N ASN A 537 0.40 -26.52 15.30
CA ASN A 537 0.07 -26.34 16.71
C ASN A 537 1.22 -25.78 17.58
N TYR A 538 2.15 -25.03 16.98
CA TYR A 538 3.31 -24.48 17.69
C TYR A 538 2.98 -23.16 18.41
N PRO A 539 3.33 -23.00 19.71
CA PRO A 539 3.09 -21.75 20.43
C PRO A 539 3.91 -20.58 19.89
N ALA A 540 3.28 -19.69 19.12
CA ALA A 540 3.97 -18.59 18.46
C ALA A 540 3.15 -17.29 18.36
N PHE A 541 3.85 -16.19 18.06
CA PHE A 541 3.30 -14.91 17.58
C PHE A 541 4.18 -14.37 16.45
N GLY A 542 3.55 -13.75 15.45
CA GLY A 542 4.22 -12.79 14.57
C GLY A 542 4.20 -11.39 15.19
N TYR A 543 5.27 -10.61 15.02
CA TYR A 543 5.34 -9.20 15.42
C TYR A 543 5.83 -8.34 14.25
N GLY A 544 5.06 -7.30 13.92
CA GLY A 544 5.34 -6.36 12.84
C GLY A 544 4.74 -4.97 13.08
N ILE A 545 4.66 -4.16 12.01
CA ILE A 545 4.16 -2.78 12.04
C ILE A 545 2.85 -2.68 11.24
N ARG A 546 1.87 -1.93 11.74
CA ARG A 546 0.58 -1.67 11.07
C ARG A 546 0.71 -0.47 10.11
N TYR A 547 1.33 -0.69 8.94
CA TYR A 547 1.50 0.36 7.93
C TYR A 547 0.17 0.86 7.38
N SER A 548 0.01 2.17 7.31
CA SER A 548 -1.24 2.81 6.88
C SER A 548 -1.44 2.76 5.35
N TYR A 549 -0.34 2.87 4.59
CA TYR A 549 -0.35 2.95 3.11
C TYR A 549 0.53 1.90 2.41
N GLY A 550 1.09 0.96 3.19
CA GLY A 550 2.05 -0.04 2.74
C GLY A 550 3.31 0.57 2.10
N ILE A 551 3.83 -0.06 1.05
CA ILE A 551 4.94 0.52 0.28
C ILE A 551 4.41 1.52 -0.76
N PHE A 552 3.51 1.06 -1.64
CA PHE A 552 2.66 1.84 -2.56
C PHE A 552 1.79 0.87 -3.38
N LYS A 553 0.64 1.37 -3.84
CA LYS A 553 -0.15 0.81 -4.94
C LYS A 553 0.48 1.20 -6.27
N GLN A 554 0.79 0.24 -7.12
CA GLN A 554 1.41 0.49 -8.43
C GLN A 554 0.33 0.81 -9.47
N LEU A 555 0.45 1.95 -10.15
CA LEU A 555 -0.30 2.27 -11.35
C LEU A 555 0.63 2.25 -12.56
N ILE A 556 0.10 1.94 -13.74
CA ILE A 556 0.80 2.08 -15.01
C ILE A 556 0.13 3.20 -15.82
N GLN A 557 0.90 4.23 -16.15
CA GLN A 557 0.44 5.37 -16.95
C GLN A 557 1.45 5.65 -18.05
N ASN A 558 1.00 5.75 -19.31
CA ASN A 558 1.86 5.90 -20.49
C ASN A 558 2.98 4.83 -20.60
N GLY A 559 2.75 3.65 -20.00
CA GLY A 559 3.70 2.55 -19.87
C GLY A 559 4.74 2.69 -18.76
N GLN A 560 4.74 3.79 -17.98
CA GLN A 560 5.63 4.01 -16.83
C GLN A 560 4.94 3.61 -15.51
N GLN A 561 5.73 3.20 -14.51
CA GLN A 561 5.26 3.02 -13.13
C GLN A 561 5.01 4.38 -12.47
N VAL A 562 3.83 4.55 -11.89
CA VAL A 562 3.46 5.63 -10.98
C VAL A 562 3.09 5.04 -9.63
N GLU A 563 3.66 5.59 -8.55
CA GLU A 563 3.31 5.23 -7.18
C GLU A 563 2.05 5.99 -6.70
N ALA A 564 1.13 5.28 -6.04
CA ALA A 564 0.03 5.86 -5.28
C ALA A 564 -0.03 5.23 -3.87
N PRO A 565 -0.59 5.89 -2.84
CA PRO A 565 -0.80 5.25 -1.54
C PRO A 565 -1.74 4.03 -1.65
N ASP A 566 -1.49 2.98 -0.86
CA ASP A 566 -2.37 1.79 -0.84
C ASP A 566 -3.38 1.92 0.30
N TYR A 567 -4.57 2.45 -0.01
CA TYR A 567 -5.64 2.81 0.95
C TYR A 567 -6.39 1.60 1.55
N TRP A 568 -5.69 0.53 1.90
CA TRP A 568 -6.28 -0.74 2.36
C TRP A 568 -7.11 -0.63 3.65
N LEU A 569 -6.95 0.46 4.42
CA LEU A 569 -7.67 0.75 5.66
C LEU A 569 -8.83 1.74 5.52
N GLU A 570 -9.09 2.28 4.32
CA GLU A 570 -10.12 3.33 4.11
C GLU A 570 -11.53 2.90 4.57
N LYS A 571 -11.88 1.63 4.37
CA LYS A 571 -13.16 1.02 4.78
C LYS A 571 -13.05 0.28 6.13
N GLY A 572 -11.97 0.50 6.87
CA GLY A 572 -11.54 -0.36 7.98
C GLY A 572 -11.04 -1.73 7.51
N ASN A 573 -10.59 -2.55 8.46
CA ASN A 573 -10.17 -3.94 8.26
C ASN A 573 -11.02 -4.84 9.17
N PRO A 574 -11.86 -5.76 8.64
CA PRO A 574 -12.77 -6.53 9.49
C PRO A 574 -12.08 -7.61 10.34
N TRP A 575 -10.80 -7.93 10.07
CA TRP A 575 -10.05 -9.01 10.72
C TRP A 575 -9.23 -8.61 11.94
N GLU A 576 -8.87 -7.33 12.07
CA GLU A 576 -8.04 -6.85 13.18
C GLU A 576 -8.86 -6.54 14.44
N ILE A 577 -8.19 -6.67 15.58
CA ILE A 577 -8.73 -6.40 16.92
C ILE A 577 -7.84 -5.33 17.56
N GLU A 578 -8.33 -4.11 17.71
CA GLU A 578 -7.59 -3.03 18.39
C GLU A 578 -7.45 -3.31 19.89
N ARG A 579 -6.22 -3.28 20.39
CA ARG A 579 -5.87 -3.60 21.78
C ARG A 579 -5.59 -2.33 22.56
N LEU A 580 -6.66 -1.62 22.92
CA LEU A 580 -6.59 -0.45 23.82
C LEU A 580 -5.96 -0.80 25.19
N ASP A 581 -6.05 -2.07 25.59
CA ASP A 581 -5.43 -2.66 26.78
C ASP A 581 -3.91 -2.93 26.65
N VAL A 582 -3.34 -2.82 25.44
CA VAL A 582 -1.93 -3.10 25.15
C VAL A 582 -1.28 -1.90 24.46
N GLN A 583 -0.71 -1.03 25.30
CA GLN A 583 -0.01 0.19 24.88
C GLN A 583 1.33 0.31 25.62
N TYR A 584 2.40 0.64 24.90
CA TYR A 584 3.76 0.76 25.45
C TYR A 584 4.43 2.07 25.05
N PRO A 585 5.13 2.78 25.96
CA PRO A 585 5.95 3.92 25.59
C PRO A 585 7.18 3.47 24.80
N VAL A 586 7.48 4.14 23.69
CA VAL A 586 8.74 4.01 22.96
C VAL A 586 9.44 5.37 22.95
N LYS A 587 10.71 5.37 23.32
CA LYS A 587 11.55 6.56 23.55
C LYS A 587 12.46 6.85 22.35
N PHE A 588 12.74 8.12 22.11
CA PHE A 588 13.76 8.57 21.16
C PHE A 588 14.57 9.75 21.71
N TYR A 589 15.78 9.92 21.16
CA TYR A 589 16.77 10.95 21.51
C TYR A 589 17.06 11.07 23.02
N GLY A 590 17.44 12.26 23.48
CA GLY A 590 17.72 12.55 24.88
C GLY A 590 19.16 12.21 25.25
N LYS A 591 19.36 11.70 26.47
CA LYS A 591 20.70 11.48 27.07
C LYS A 591 20.69 10.34 28.07
N VAL A 592 21.87 9.77 28.32
CA VAL A 592 22.10 8.88 29.47
C VAL A 592 22.60 9.72 30.64
N VAL A 593 22.07 9.44 31.84
CA VAL A 593 22.52 10.03 33.10
C VAL A 593 22.87 8.90 34.07
N LYS A 594 24.08 8.93 34.61
CA LYS A 594 24.51 8.00 35.67
C LYS A 594 23.92 8.45 37.01
N ARG A 595 23.37 7.52 37.79
CA ARG A 595 22.88 7.73 39.16
C ARG A 595 23.40 6.62 40.06
N TYR A 596 23.78 6.95 41.29
CA TYR A 596 24.14 5.95 42.30
C TYR A 596 22.93 5.60 43.15
N GLU A 597 22.51 4.33 43.12
CA GLU A 597 21.39 3.80 43.91
C GLU A 597 21.84 2.52 44.62
N ASN A 598 21.59 2.42 45.93
CA ASN A 598 21.95 1.26 46.76
C ASN A 598 23.43 0.81 46.60
N GLY A 599 24.34 1.76 46.41
CA GLY A 599 25.78 1.50 46.23
C GLY A 599 26.20 1.06 44.82
N GLN A 600 25.28 0.99 43.86
CA GLN A 600 25.57 0.65 42.47
C GLN A 600 25.34 1.84 41.53
N GLU A 601 26.19 1.97 40.51
CA GLU A 601 25.97 2.94 39.43
C GLU A 601 24.95 2.37 38.42
N LYS A 602 23.86 3.10 38.19
CA LYS A 602 22.86 2.80 37.16
C LYS A 602 22.89 3.83 36.04
N SER A 603 22.66 3.38 34.82
CA SER A 603 22.45 4.26 33.66
C SER A 603 20.95 4.50 33.46
N LEU A 604 20.51 5.75 33.55
CA LEU A 604 19.13 6.16 33.28
C LEU A 604 19.04 6.86 31.92
N TRP A 605 18.19 6.36 31.03
CA TRP A 605 17.89 7.05 29.76
C TRP A 605 16.73 8.04 29.94
N GLU A 606 17.09 9.32 30.02
CA GLU A 606 16.19 10.47 29.97
C GLU A 606 15.93 10.80 28.49
N ALA A 607 14.72 10.54 28.00
CA ALA A 607 14.37 10.64 26.58
C ALA A 607 14.09 12.09 26.14
N GLY A 608 14.30 12.39 24.85
CA GLY A 608 13.95 13.67 24.24
C GLY A 608 12.56 13.68 23.60
N GLU A 609 12.12 12.54 23.08
CA GLU A 609 10.80 12.29 22.51
C GLU A 609 10.24 10.98 23.08
N THR A 610 8.92 10.86 23.18
CA THR A 610 8.25 9.59 23.52
C THR A 610 6.91 9.50 22.79
N ILE A 611 6.71 8.36 22.13
CA ILE A 611 5.47 7.96 21.47
C ILE A 611 4.84 6.78 22.22
N VAL A 612 3.63 6.39 21.83
CA VAL A 612 2.98 5.17 22.31
C VAL A 612 2.80 4.18 21.15
N ALA A 613 3.23 2.95 21.36
CA ALA A 613 2.96 1.82 20.47
C ALA A 613 1.69 1.11 20.92
N ARG A 614 0.64 1.14 20.09
CA ARG A 614 -0.64 0.45 20.32
C ARG A 614 -0.71 -0.83 19.49
N ALA A 615 -1.12 -1.95 20.11
CA ALA A 615 -1.25 -3.21 19.40
C ALA A 615 -2.59 -3.34 18.65
N TYR A 616 -2.52 -4.01 17.50
CA TYR A 616 -3.66 -4.60 16.79
C TYR A 616 -3.35 -6.09 16.60
N ASP A 617 -4.26 -6.98 17.01
CA ASP A 617 -4.12 -8.42 16.80
C ASP A 617 -4.88 -8.83 15.52
N THR A 618 -4.23 -9.58 14.61
CA THR A 618 -4.90 -10.32 13.53
C THR A 618 -4.80 -11.82 13.83
N PRO A 619 -5.91 -12.53 14.11
CA PRO A 619 -5.90 -13.97 14.32
C PRO A 619 -5.42 -14.76 13.09
N ILE A 620 -4.65 -15.82 13.31
CA ILE A 620 -4.13 -16.71 12.26
C ILE A 620 -4.55 -18.16 12.59
N PRO A 621 -5.56 -18.73 11.89
CA PRO A 621 -5.98 -20.12 12.09
C PRO A 621 -5.03 -21.11 11.42
N GLY A 622 -4.80 -22.26 12.07
CA GLY A 622 -4.18 -23.42 11.44
C GLY A 622 -5.17 -24.25 10.62
N TYR A 623 -4.68 -25.04 9.66
CA TYR A 623 -5.53 -25.97 8.90
C TYR A 623 -6.06 -27.09 9.79
N MET A 624 -7.39 -27.26 9.82
CA MET A 624 -8.10 -28.34 10.52
C MET A 624 -7.73 -28.50 12.01
N THR A 625 -7.41 -27.40 12.68
CA THR A 625 -7.07 -27.35 14.10
C THR A 625 -7.73 -26.17 14.80
N PHE A 626 -7.98 -26.30 16.10
CA PHE A 626 -8.47 -25.19 16.94
C PHE A 626 -7.36 -24.16 17.24
N ASN A 627 -6.08 -24.56 17.13
CA ASN A 627 -4.94 -23.68 17.38
C ASN A 627 -4.97 -22.43 16.49
N THR A 628 -5.22 -21.29 17.12
CA THR A 628 -5.30 -19.98 16.46
C THR A 628 -4.30 -19.04 17.13
N ILE A 629 -3.23 -18.69 16.42
CA ILE A 629 -2.20 -17.75 16.89
C ILE A 629 -2.55 -16.32 16.43
N ALA A 630 -1.65 -15.36 16.60
CA ALA A 630 -1.85 -14.02 16.03
C ALA A 630 -0.58 -13.41 15.43
N LEU A 631 -0.80 -12.57 14.41
CA LEU A 631 0.10 -11.51 14.01
C LEU A 631 -0.27 -10.25 14.80
N ARG A 632 0.63 -9.80 15.68
CA ARG A 632 0.49 -8.55 16.44
C ARG A 632 1.22 -7.43 15.71
N LEU A 633 0.50 -6.34 15.43
CA LEU A 633 0.99 -5.21 14.66
C LEU A 633 0.99 -3.94 15.52
N TRP A 634 2.09 -3.19 15.48
CA TRP A 634 2.21 -1.93 16.19
C TRP A 634 1.77 -0.74 15.32
N ARG A 635 0.85 0.08 15.82
CA ARG A 635 0.61 1.45 15.35
C ARG A 635 1.33 2.42 16.27
N SER A 636 1.98 3.44 15.70
CA SER A 636 2.51 4.57 16.46
C SER A 636 1.41 5.62 16.64
N VAL A 637 1.23 6.10 17.86
CA VAL A 637 0.35 7.22 18.22
C VAL A 637 1.11 8.16 19.17
N PRO A 638 0.82 9.47 19.19
CA PRO A 638 1.53 10.40 20.07
C PRO A 638 1.24 10.13 21.55
N ALA A 639 2.19 10.47 22.42
CA ALA A 639 1.97 10.39 23.88
C ALA A 639 1.03 11.49 24.40
N ASN A 640 1.01 12.66 23.74
CA ASN A 640 0.07 13.76 23.94
C ASN A 640 -0.58 14.08 22.59
N GLU A 641 -1.90 13.96 22.46
CA GLU A 641 -2.57 14.09 21.15
C GLU A 641 -2.66 15.54 20.62
N PHE A 642 -2.52 16.55 21.48
CA PHE A 642 -2.81 17.96 21.15
C PHE A 642 -2.12 18.94 22.12
N ASP A 643 -1.66 20.09 21.64
CA ASP A 643 -1.26 21.23 22.48
C ASP A 643 -2.27 22.40 22.39
N PHE A 644 -3.04 22.58 23.46
CA PHE A 644 -3.96 23.71 23.62
C PHE A 644 -3.26 25.07 23.69
N THR A 645 -1.98 25.14 24.07
CA THR A 645 -1.24 26.40 24.17
C THR A 645 -1.05 26.99 22.79
N SER A 646 -0.39 26.24 21.90
CA SER A 646 -0.17 26.64 20.51
C SER A 646 -1.48 26.86 19.75
N PHE A 647 -2.51 26.03 20.01
CA PHE A 647 -3.82 26.22 19.38
C PHE A 647 -4.50 27.54 19.79
N ASN A 648 -4.46 27.90 21.07
CA ASN A 648 -5.02 29.17 21.56
C ASN A 648 -4.19 30.39 21.13
N GLU A 649 -2.89 30.20 20.87
CA GLU A 649 -1.99 31.20 20.26
C GLU A 649 -2.20 31.34 18.73
N GLY A 650 -2.98 30.46 18.10
CA GLY A 650 -3.27 30.44 16.66
C GLY A 650 -2.31 29.60 15.81
N ASP A 651 -1.30 28.98 16.40
CA ASP A 651 -0.37 28.06 15.72
C ASP A 651 -0.96 26.65 15.65
N TYR A 652 -1.90 26.49 14.71
CA TYR A 652 -2.62 25.23 14.49
C TYR A 652 -1.71 24.11 14.00
N PHE A 653 -0.64 24.39 13.27
CA PHE A 653 0.31 23.37 12.80
C PHE A 653 1.11 22.80 13.98
N LYS A 654 1.70 23.65 14.83
CA LYS A 654 2.42 23.24 16.04
C LYS A 654 1.53 22.48 17.02
N SER A 655 0.23 22.81 17.10
CA SER A 655 -0.73 22.07 17.93
C SER A 655 -0.92 20.59 17.54
N LEU A 656 -0.54 20.21 16.31
CA LEU A 656 -0.67 18.86 15.74
C LEU A 656 0.67 18.17 15.46
N GLU A 657 1.80 18.89 15.53
CA GLU A 657 3.13 18.42 15.11
C GLU A 657 3.55 17.08 15.77
N ALA A 658 3.24 16.91 17.06
CA ALA A 658 3.54 15.69 17.81
C ALA A 658 2.76 14.46 17.28
N ARG A 659 1.53 14.66 16.80
CA ARG A 659 0.72 13.58 16.19
C ARG A 659 1.30 13.17 14.85
N GLU A 660 1.62 14.13 13.98
CA GLU A 660 2.19 13.84 12.66
C GLU A 660 3.53 13.10 12.77
N LYS A 661 4.45 13.58 13.61
CA LYS A 661 5.74 12.92 13.90
C LYS A 661 5.56 11.48 14.35
N ALA A 662 4.56 11.18 15.18
CA ALA A 662 4.27 9.83 15.62
C ALA A 662 3.69 8.97 14.47
N GLU A 663 2.68 9.46 13.75
CA GLU A 663 1.97 8.67 12.73
C GLU A 663 2.80 8.41 11.46
N TYR A 664 3.77 9.28 11.12
CA TYR A 664 4.71 9.03 10.03
C TYR A 664 5.48 7.71 10.20
N ILE A 665 5.81 7.32 11.43
CA ILE A 665 6.54 6.07 11.73
C ILE A 665 5.74 4.85 11.25
N THR A 666 4.40 4.87 11.33
CA THR A 666 3.55 3.76 10.85
C THR A 666 2.73 4.12 9.60
N SER A 667 3.23 5.05 8.78
CA SER A 667 2.61 5.43 7.51
C SER A 667 3.01 4.53 6.35
N VAL A 668 4.31 4.41 6.05
CA VAL A 668 4.84 3.75 4.83
C VAL A 668 5.95 2.74 5.16
N LEU A 669 5.93 1.58 4.50
CA LEU A 669 6.95 0.54 4.57
C LEU A 669 8.16 0.88 3.69
N TYR A 670 9.37 0.77 4.23
CA TYR A 670 10.64 1.15 3.57
C TYR A 670 10.61 2.60 3.03
N PRO A 671 10.55 3.61 3.91
CA PRO A 671 10.66 5.02 3.51
C PRO A 671 12.00 5.30 2.81
N ASN A 672 12.03 6.32 1.95
CA ASN A 672 13.19 6.65 1.10
C ASN A 672 14.40 7.15 1.92
N ASP A 673 15.31 6.22 2.23
CA ASP A 673 16.50 6.42 3.06
C ASP A 673 17.72 6.97 2.29
N ASN A 674 17.53 7.55 1.10
CA ASN A 674 18.57 8.37 0.45
C ASN A 674 18.86 9.69 1.21
N SER A 675 17.97 10.11 2.12
CA SER A 675 18.13 11.31 2.96
C SER A 675 18.40 10.96 4.42
N TYR A 676 18.97 11.89 5.20
CA TYR A 676 19.16 11.70 6.65
C TYR A 676 17.83 11.44 7.37
N ALA A 677 16.80 12.25 7.09
CA ALA A 677 15.47 12.07 7.68
C ALA A 677 14.82 10.72 7.32
N GLY A 678 15.06 10.20 6.10
CA GLY A 678 14.60 8.87 5.70
C GLY A 678 15.31 7.74 6.46
N LYS A 679 16.62 7.86 6.66
CA LYS A 679 17.42 6.94 7.49
C LYS A 679 16.96 6.96 8.94
N GLU A 680 16.73 8.15 9.49
CA GLU A 680 16.22 8.36 10.84
C GLU A 680 14.82 7.76 11.02
N LEU A 681 13.91 7.99 10.08
CA LEU A 681 12.55 7.42 10.11
C LEU A 681 12.56 5.89 10.05
N ARG A 682 13.41 5.29 9.20
CA ARG A 682 13.60 3.83 9.15
C ARG A 682 14.15 3.28 10.47
N LEU A 683 15.15 3.93 11.07
CA LEU A 683 15.68 3.53 12.38
C LEU A 683 14.63 3.71 13.50
N LYS A 684 13.74 4.72 13.42
CA LYS A 684 12.56 4.84 14.30
C LYS A 684 11.56 3.69 14.12
N GLN A 685 11.34 3.22 12.89
CA GLN A 685 10.47 2.05 12.60
C GLN A 685 11.04 0.77 13.22
N GLU A 686 12.32 0.49 12.99
CA GLU A 686 13.01 -0.67 13.52
C GLU A 686 13.03 -0.67 15.06
N TYR A 687 13.27 0.50 15.69
CA TYR A 687 13.22 0.59 17.15
C TYR A 687 11.81 0.49 17.74
N LEU A 688 10.79 1.09 17.08
CA LEU A 688 9.38 0.91 17.44
C LEU A 688 9.01 -0.58 17.50
N LEU A 689 9.35 -1.33 16.44
CA LEU A 689 9.09 -2.76 16.35
C LEU A 689 9.72 -3.53 17.51
N VAL A 690 11.02 -3.34 17.79
CA VAL A 690 11.69 -4.14 18.82
C VAL A 690 11.30 -3.74 20.24
N SER A 691 11.17 -2.44 20.55
CA SER A 691 10.91 -1.98 21.92
C SER A 691 9.50 -2.34 22.39
N ALA A 692 8.48 -2.10 21.57
CA ALA A 692 7.10 -2.47 21.92
C ALA A 692 6.93 -4.00 22.02
N THR A 693 7.56 -4.75 21.11
CA THR A 693 7.53 -6.23 21.12
C THR A 693 8.19 -6.80 22.38
N LEU A 694 9.37 -6.32 22.75
CA LEU A 694 10.08 -6.81 23.94
C LEU A 694 9.35 -6.45 25.24
N GLN A 695 8.75 -5.26 25.32
CA GLN A 695 7.90 -4.89 26.46
C GLN A 695 6.69 -5.84 26.59
N ASP A 696 6.04 -6.24 25.49
CA ASP A 696 4.93 -7.21 25.54
C ASP A 696 5.37 -8.65 25.89
N ILE A 697 6.52 -9.09 25.36
CA ILE A 697 7.12 -10.40 25.70
C ILE A 697 7.47 -10.44 27.20
N ILE A 698 8.10 -9.39 27.73
CA ILE A 698 8.47 -9.29 29.14
C ILE A 698 7.23 -9.20 30.04
N ARG A 699 6.19 -8.45 29.65
CA ARG A 699 4.92 -8.43 30.39
C ARG A 699 4.27 -9.82 30.43
N ARG A 700 4.32 -10.60 29.34
CA ARG A 700 3.84 -12.00 29.31
C ARG A 700 4.70 -12.92 30.16
N PHE A 701 6.02 -12.74 30.17
CA PHE A 701 6.93 -13.50 31.03
C PHE A 701 6.65 -13.22 32.52
N LYS A 702 6.61 -11.95 32.93
CA LYS A 702 6.37 -11.52 34.31
C LYS A 702 5.01 -11.94 34.89
N LYS A 703 3.97 -12.18 34.07
CA LYS A 703 2.64 -12.62 34.54
C LYS A 703 2.68 -13.87 35.45
N VAL A 704 3.63 -14.79 35.23
CA VAL A 704 3.78 -16.05 36.01
C VAL A 704 4.85 -15.91 37.11
N ARG A 705 5.46 -14.73 37.29
CA ARG A 705 6.51 -14.45 38.30
C ARG A 705 7.69 -15.44 38.28
N ARG A 706 8.09 -15.91 37.09
CA ARG A 706 9.26 -16.80 36.90
C ARG A 706 10.58 -16.04 37.15
N ASP A 707 11.63 -16.77 37.53
CA ASP A 707 12.99 -16.23 37.59
C ASP A 707 13.57 -15.97 36.18
N TRP A 708 14.38 -14.92 36.06
CA TRP A 708 14.97 -14.46 34.81
C TRP A 708 15.88 -15.48 34.11
N SER A 709 16.52 -16.40 34.84
CA SER A 709 17.32 -17.47 34.21
C SER A 709 16.50 -18.38 33.30
N THR A 710 15.19 -18.52 33.56
CA THR A 710 14.26 -19.32 32.75
C THR A 710 13.78 -18.63 31.48
N LEU A 711 14.17 -17.37 31.20
CA LEU A 711 13.74 -16.65 30.01
C LEU A 711 14.04 -17.42 28.70
N PRO A 712 15.25 -17.95 28.46
CA PRO A 712 15.55 -18.72 27.23
C PRO A 712 14.83 -20.07 27.14
N GLU A 713 14.27 -20.56 28.24
CA GLU A 713 13.47 -21.79 28.30
C GLU A 713 11.99 -21.54 27.97
N LYS A 714 11.52 -20.29 28.12
CA LYS A 714 10.11 -19.89 27.93
C LYS A 714 9.90 -18.94 26.74
N VAL A 715 10.97 -18.35 26.24
CA VAL A 715 11.00 -17.38 25.13
C VAL A 715 12.05 -17.81 24.11
N ALA A 716 11.68 -17.80 22.83
CA ALA A 716 12.62 -17.77 21.71
C ALA A 716 12.22 -16.62 20.78
N ILE A 717 13.20 -15.82 20.32
CA ILE A 717 12.96 -14.67 19.45
C ILE A 717 13.69 -14.92 18.13
N GLN A 718 12.98 -14.89 17.01
CA GLN A 718 13.58 -15.00 15.68
C GLN A 718 13.70 -13.62 15.03
N LEU A 719 14.93 -13.27 14.64
CA LEU A 719 15.27 -12.10 13.86
C LEU A 719 15.17 -12.46 12.38
N ASN A 720 14.12 -11.96 11.70
CA ASN A 720 13.96 -12.15 10.26
C ASN A 720 14.70 -11.04 9.50
N ASP A 721 15.90 -11.36 9.01
CA ASP A 721 16.92 -10.41 8.56
C ASP A 721 17.41 -9.46 9.68
N THR A 722 18.03 -8.34 9.30
CA THR A 722 18.76 -7.39 10.15
C THR A 722 17.91 -6.26 10.74
N HIS A 723 16.77 -5.92 10.14
CA HIS A 723 15.84 -4.90 10.65
C HIS A 723 15.51 -5.03 12.18
N PRO A 724 15.29 -6.24 12.76
CA PRO A 724 15.05 -6.38 14.19
C PRO A 724 16.33 -6.56 15.06
N SER A 725 17.55 -6.40 14.53
CA SER A 725 18.82 -6.60 15.28
C SER A 725 18.90 -5.83 16.60
N LEU A 726 18.27 -4.64 16.68
CA LEU A 726 18.22 -3.83 17.90
C LEU A 726 17.51 -4.54 19.08
N ALA A 727 16.74 -5.60 18.84
CA ALA A 727 16.12 -6.39 19.92
C ALA A 727 17.16 -7.00 20.88
N ILE A 728 18.34 -7.36 20.38
CA ILE A 728 19.47 -7.85 21.19
C ILE A 728 19.91 -6.78 22.20
N VAL A 729 19.98 -5.53 21.75
CA VAL A 729 20.46 -4.39 22.54
C VAL A 729 19.38 -3.87 23.48
N GLU A 730 18.12 -3.82 23.04
CA GLU A 730 16.99 -3.39 23.84
C GLU A 730 16.64 -4.38 24.95
N LEU A 731 16.69 -5.70 24.71
CA LEU A 731 16.47 -6.68 25.78
C LEU A 731 17.60 -6.60 26.82
N LEU A 732 18.85 -6.41 26.38
CA LEU A 732 19.99 -6.22 27.28
C LEU A 732 19.86 -4.93 28.11
N ARG A 733 19.39 -3.84 27.48
CA ARG A 733 19.05 -2.58 28.14
C ARG A 733 17.96 -2.76 29.20
N ILE A 734 16.91 -3.53 28.93
CA ILE A 734 15.83 -3.77 29.91
C ILE A 734 16.38 -4.57 31.10
N LEU A 735 17.06 -5.69 30.84
CA LEU A 735 17.60 -6.56 31.90
C LEU A 735 18.60 -5.81 32.82
N ILE A 736 19.44 -4.93 32.28
CA ILE A 736 20.39 -4.14 33.09
C ILE A 736 19.68 -2.94 33.75
N ASP A 737 19.10 -2.04 32.95
CA ASP A 737 18.68 -0.71 33.43
C ASP A 737 17.36 -0.74 34.22
N GLN A 738 16.49 -1.73 33.97
CA GLN A 738 15.16 -1.82 34.59
C GLN A 738 15.06 -2.99 35.58
N GLU A 739 15.69 -4.13 35.29
CA GLU A 739 15.65 -5.32 36.15
C GLU A 739 16.88 -5.44 37.08
N GLY A 740 17.89 -4.59 36.91
CA GLY A 740 19.08 -4.53 37.77
C GLY A 740 20.04 -5.72 37.62
N MET A 741 19.96 -6.47 36.51
CA MET A 741 20.84 -7.61 36.28
C MET A 741 22.28 -7.20 35.99
N THR A 742 23.24 -8.02 36.43
CA THR A 742 24.64 -7.85 36.01
C THR A 742 24.76 -8.06 34.50
N HIS A 743 25.66 -7.29 33.88
CA HIS A 743 25.93 -7.39 32.44
C HIS A 743 26.26 -8.82 31.97
N ALA A 744 26.93 -9.61 32.82
CA ALA A 744 27.28 -11.01 32.52
C ALA A 744 26.05 -11.93 32.49
N ASN A 745 25.19 -11.85 33.51
CA ASN A 745 23.98 -12.69 33.61
C ASN A 745 22.97 -12.31 32.52
N ALA A 746 22.82 -11.01 32.25
CA ALA A 746 21.98 -10.54 31.15
C ALA A 746 22.52 -11.01 29.79
N TRP A 747 23.83 -10.93 29.54
CA TRP A 747 24.42 -11.41 28.28
C TRP A 747 24.27 -12.92 28.07
N ASP A 748 24.35 -13.73 29.13
CA ASP A 748 24.10 -15.17 29.04
C ASP A 748 22.67 -15.47 28.55
N ILE A 749 21.66 -14.80 29.13
CA ILE A 749 20.25 -14.87 28.71
C ILE A 749 20.08 -14.44 27.24
N ILE A 750 20.64 -13.29 26.85
CA ILE A 750 20.63 -12.81 25.45
C ILE A 750 21.15 -13.91 24.51
N SER A 751 22.32 -14.45 24.83
CA SER A 751 23.05 -15.40 23.98
C SER A 751 22.38 -16.77 23.77
N LYS A 752 21.24 -17.01 24.44
CA LYS A 752 20.41 -18.23 24.36
C LYS A 752 18.97 -17.97 23.86
N THR A 753 18.58 -16.70 23.69
CA THR A 753 17.19 -16.30 23.39
C THR A 753 16.95 -16.04 21.90
N PHE A 754 17.95 -15.53 21.18
CA PHE A 754 17.81 -15.07 19.79
C PHE A 754 18.31 -16.08 18.75
N GLY A 755 17.50 -16.34 17.72
CA GLY A 755 17.95 -16.92 16.45
C GLY A 755 17.94 -15.87 15.34
N TYR A 756 18.89 -15.93 14.41
CA TYR A 756 18.98 -15.00 13.27
C TYR A 756 18.91 -15.74 11.93
N THR A 757 17.98 -15.32 11.07
CA THR A 757 17.88 -15.76 9.69
C THR A 757 18.39 -14.68 8.75
N ASN A 758 19.37 -15.01 7.92
CA ASN A 758 19.88 -14.12 6.88
C ASN A 758 19.32 -14.50 5.49
N HIS A 759 19.00 -13.50 4.68
CA HIS A 759 18.46 -13.64 3.32
C HIS A 759 19.30 -12.93 2.25
N THR A 760 20.49 -12.47 2.61
CA THR A 760 21.24 -11.46 1.86
C THR A 760 22.60 -12.00 1.44
N VAL A 761 22.76 -12.20 0.12
CA VAL A 761 24.00 -12.65 -0.51
C VAL A 761 25.07 -11.54 -0.53
N LEU A 762 24.67 -10.33 -0.93
CA LEU A 762 25.58 -9.26 -1.29
C LEU A 762 26.09 -8.48 -0.05
N PRO A 763 27.42 -8.37 0.19
CA PRO A 763 27.98 -7.67 1.35
C PRO A 763 27.54 -6.20 1.49
N GLU A 764 27.33 -5.51 0.37
CA GLU A 764 26.88 -4.12 0.30
C GLU A 764 25.40 -3.92 0.66
N ALA A 765 24.61 -4.99 0.63
CA ALA A 765 23.20 -4.99 1.02
C ALA A 765 22.99 -5.32 2.52
N LEU A 766 24.05 -5.69 3.25
CA LEU A 766 23.98 -5.86 4.71
C LEU A 766 23.84 -4.50 5.42
N GLU A 767 22.88 -4.41 6.32
CA GLU A 767 22.51 -3.14 6.96
C GLU A 767 23.62 -2.56 7.87
N LYS A 768 23.88 -1.26 7.68
CA LYS A 768 24.90 -0.49 8.42
C LYS A 768 24.39 0.91 8.78
N TRP A 769 24.30 1.20 10.07
CA TRP A 769 23.87 2.51 10.59
C TRP A 769 25.06 3.41 10.92
N GLY A 770 24.98 4.70 10.63
CA GLY A 770 26.01 5.67 11.04
C GLY A 770 26.01 5.85 12.57
N VAL A 771 27.20 5.85 13.18
CA VAL A 771 27.34 5.96 14.65
C VAL A 771 26.65 7.21 15.20
N ASP A 772 26.78 8.35 14.53
CA ASP A 772 26.22 9.62 15.00
C ASP A 772 24.68 9.65 14.94
N LEU A 773 24.08 8.97 13.96
CA LEU A 773 22.63 8.82 13.84
C LEU A 773 22.08 7.92 14.96
N LEU A 774 22.70 6.76 15.21
CA LEU A 774 22.25 5.89 16.29
C LEU A 774 22.55 6.51 17.67
N GLY A 775 23.67 7.20 17.83
CA GLY A 775 24.02 7.90 19.08
C GLY A 775 23.10 9.06 19.41
N SER A 776 22.64 9.82 18.41
CA SER A 776 21.67 10.91 18.61
C SER A 776 20.24 10.41 18.86
N LEU A 777 19.81 9.33 18.19
CA LEU A 777 18.45 8.78 18.33
C LEU A 777 18.29 7.80 19.50
N LEU A 778 19.31 7.00 19.79
CA LEU A 778 19.32 5.87 20.73
C LEU A 778 20.61 5.83 21.57
N PRO A 779 20.92 6.88 22.37
CA PRO A 779 22.23 7.05 23.02
C PRO A 779 22.60 5.88 23.96
N ARG A 780 21.64 5.33 24.71
CA ARG A 780 21.87 4.19 25.61
C ARG A 780 22.21 2.90 24.83
N HIS A 781 21.62 2.72 23.65
CA HIS A 781 21.90 1.57 22.80
C HIS A 781 23.31 1.65 22.22
N LEU A 782 23.81 2.84 21.91
CA LEU A 782 25.19 3.02 21.45
C LEU A 782 26.21 2.62 22.53
N GLU A 783 26.00 3.03 23.80
CA GLU A 783 26.84 2.59 24.93
C GLU A 783 26.87 1.06 25.04
N ILE A 784 25.71 0.41 24.95
CA ILE A 784 25.58 -1.04 25.06
C ILE A 784 26.21 -1.74 23.84
N ILE A 785 26.11 -1.17 22.63
CA ILE A 785 26.78 -1.68 21.42
C ILE A 785 28.30 -1.62 21.58
N TYR A 786 28.86 -0.52 22.10
CA TYR A 786 30.30 -0.45 22.41
C TYR A 786 30.73 -1.47 23.47
N PHE A 787 29.91 -1.67 24.50
CA PHE A 787 30.15 -2.68 25.54
C PHE A 787 30.15 -4.12 24.99
N ILE A 788 29.17 -4.48 24.16
CA ILE A 788 29.13 -5.77 23.46
C ILE A 788 30.38 -5.93 22.58
N ASN A 789 30.76 -4.88 21.84
CA ASN A 789 31.92 -4.91 20.97
C ASN A 789 33.23 -5.18 21.75
N LEU A 790 33.44 -4.48 22.87
CA LEU A 790 34.61 -4.67 23.73
C LEU A 790 34.70 -6.11 24.26
N ILE A 791 33.60 -6.66 24.79
CA ILE A 791 33.57 -8.04 25.29
C ILE A 791 33.79 -9.07 24.18
N PHE A 792 33.29 -8.80 22.97
CA PHE A 792 33.47 -9.71 21.85
C PHE A 792 34.90 -9.65 21.30
N LEU A 793 35.46 -8.45 21.09
CA LEU A 793 36.82 -8.28 20.59
C LEU A 793 37.87 -8.83 21.55
N ASN A 794 37.69 -8.71 22.87
CA ASN A 794 38.55 -9.38 23.85
C ASN A 794 38.57 -10.91 23.66
N LYS A 795 37.45 -11.52 23.25
CA LYS A 795 37.35 -12.96 22.93
C LYS A 795 37.94 -13.28 21.55
N VAL A 796 37.93 -12.34 20.61
CA VAL A 796 38.64 -12.46 19.32
C VAL A 796 40.15 -12.42 19.55
N SER A 797 40.67 -11.42 20.28
CA SER A 797 42.10 -11.32 20.63
C SER A 797 42.62 -12.57 21.37
N ALA A 798 41.81 -13.14 22.26
CA ALA A 798 42.17 -14.35 23.00
C ALA A 798 42.20 -15.63 22.14
N LYS A 799 41.40 -15.70 21.06
CA LYS A 799 41.36 -16.85 20.14
C LYS A 799 42.31 -16.69 18.94
N PHE A 800 42.55 -15.46 18.50
CA PHE A 800 43.40 -15.11 17.37
C PHE A 800 44.42 -14.02 17.78
N PRO A 801 45.43 -14.34 18.62
CA PRO A 801 46.38 -13.35 19.12
C PRO A 801 47.16 -12.68 17.98
N GLY A 802 47.18 -11.35 17.97
CA GLY A 802 47.87 -10.54 16.96
C GLY A 802 47.12 -10.35 15.63
N ASP A 803 46.00 -11.04 15.40
CA ASP A 803 45.26 -10.94 14.14
C ASP A 803 44.39 -9.66 14.08
N THR A 804 45.00 -8.60 13.55
CA THR A 804 44.35 -7.30 13.35
C THR A 804 43.25 -7.33 12.28
N HIS A 805 43.32 -8.25 11.31
CA HIS A 805 42.27 -8.43 10.30
C HIS A 805 41.00 -8.97 10.96
N LYS A 806 41.10 -10.09 11.71
CA LYS A 806 39.97 -10.68 12.43
C LYS A 806 39.33 -9.68 13.39
N LEU A 807 40.12 -8.88 14.10
CA LEU A 807 39.59 -7.83 14.98
C LEU A 807 38.78 -6.77 14.19
N SER A 808 39.27 -6.34 13.03
CA SER A 808 38.55 -5.39 12.16
C SER A 808 37.28 -6.01 11.56
N ALA A 809 37.36 -7.23 11.03
CA ALA A 809 36.24 -7.91 10.37
C ALA A 809 35.11 -8.31 11.34
N LEU A 810 35.47 -8.74 12.57
CA LEU A 810 34.52 -9.23 13.58
C LEU A 810 33.91 -8.13 14.46
N SER A 811 34.50 -6.94 14.51
CA SER A 811 33.98 -5.79 15.26
C SER A 811 32.54 -5.42 14.86
N LEU A 812 31.74 -4.95 15.80
CA LEU A 812 30.44 -4.29 15.53
C LEU A 812 30.63 -2.96 14.81
N ILE A 813 31.72 -2.24 15.11
CA ILE A 813 32.03 -0.93 14.56
C ILE A 813 32.93 -1.10 13.33
N GLU A 814 32.45 -0.61 12.18
CA GLU A 814 33.23 -0.37 10.97
C GLU A 814 33.89 1.01 11.10
N GLU A 815 35.22 1.02 11.14
CA GLU A 815 36.03 2.24 11.25
C GLU A 815 36.26 2.88 9.87
N GLY A 816 36.33 4.21 9.82
CA GLY A 816 36.48 4.98 8.59
C GLY A 816 36.07 6.44 8.75
N PRO A 817 36.00 7.23 7.65
CA PRO A 817 35.67 8.66 7.69
C PRO A 817 34.30 8.98 8.33
N VAL A 818 33.35 8.04 8.22
CA VAL A 818 32.12 7.99 9.02
C VAL A 818 32.03 6.59 9.59
N LYS A 819 32.08 6.47 10.92
CA LYS A 819 31.98 5.17 11.60
C LYS A 819 30.58 4.59 11.42
N LYS A 820 30.49 3.27 11.22
CA LYS A 820 29.20 2.56 11.07
C LYS A 820 29.08 1.38 12.01
N ILE A 821 27.84 0.99 12.31
CA ILE A 821 27.48 -0.15 13.14
C ILE A 821 26.95 -1.24 12.21
N ARG A 822 27.58 -2.43 12.24
CA ARG A 822 27.27 -3.57 11.36
C ARG A 822 26.19 -4.44 11.98
N MET A 823 24.95 -4.32 11.50
CA MET A 823 23.79 -4.98 12.11
C MET A 823 23.80 -6.50 11.91
N ALA A 824 24.35 -6.98 10.79
CA ALA A 824 24.63 -8.40 10.59
C ALA A 824 25.59 -8.97 11.66
N ASN A 825 26.69 -8.26 11.97
CA ASN A 825 27.61 -8.66 13.03
C ASN A 825 26.90 -8.69 14.40
N LEU A 826 26.06 -7.69 14.70
CA LEU A 826 25.24 -7.66 15.92
C LEU A 826 24.33 -8.88 16.05
N SER A 827 23.55 -9.20 15.00
CA SER A 827 22.70 -10.40 14.96
C SER A 827 23.49 -11.69 15.17
N ILE A 828 24.62 -11.84 14.48
CA ILE A 828 25.46 -13.03 14.57
C ILE A 828 26.07 -13.17 15.97
N ILE A 829 26.49 -12.08 16.61
CA ILE A 829 27.13 -12.11 17.93
C ILE A 829 26.12 -12.42 19.04
N GLY A 830 24.94 -11.78 19.02
CA GLY A 830 23.91 -11.91 20.06
C GLY A 830 23.04 -13.17 20.00
N SER A 831 22.92 -13.82 18.83
CA SER A 831 22.12 -15.05 18.67
C SER A 831 22.80 -16.32 19.21
N HIS A 832 22.07 -17.41 19.49
CA HIS A 832 22.69 -18.74 19.64
C HIS A 832 22.94 -19.42 18.29
N MET A 833 21.97 -19.35 17.38
CA MET A 833 22.03 -19.93 16.02
C MET A 833 21.87 -18.86 14.93
N VAL A 834 22.50 -19.13 13.79
CA VAL A 834 22.40 -18.34 12.55
C VAL A 834 22.08 -19.29 11.41
N ASN A 835 21.08 -18.96 10.58
CA ASN A 835 20.73 -19.79 9.43
C ASN A 835 20.62 -19.00 8.12
N GLY A 836 21.05 -19.64 7.04
CA GLY A 836 20.65 -19.28 5.68
C GLY A 836 19.36 -20.00 5.26
N VAL A 837 18.91 -19.70 4.03
CA VAL A 837 17.55 -19.99 3.54
C VAL A 837 17.48 -20.89 2.29
N ALA A 838 18.64 -21.42 1.90
CA ALA A 838 18.87 -22.49 0.94
C ALA A 838 20.25 -23.11 1.26
N ARG A 839 20.51 -24.34 0.79
CA ARG A 839 21.76 -25.07 1.07
C ARG A 839 23.00 -24.27 0.67
N ILE A 840 23.10 -23.90 -0.60
CA ILE A 840 24.25 -23.17 -1.16
C ILE A 840 24.40 -21.78 -0.57
N HIS A 841 23.30 -21.05 -0.33
CA HIS A 841 23.36 -19.77 0.40
C HIS A 841 23.96 -19.95 1.80
N SER A 842 23.51 -20.97 2.54
CA SER A 842 24.01 -21.27 3.89
C SER A 842 25.47 -21.74 3.89
N ASP A 843 25.98 -22.26 2.78
CA ASP A 843 27.39 -22.60 2.62
C ASP A 843 28.23 -21.36 2.26
N LEU A 844 27.73 -20.47 1.38
CA LEU A 844 28.33 -19.16 1.09
C LEU A 844 28.47 -18.29 2.34
N LEU A 845 27.49 -18.33 3.27
CA LEU A 845 27.61 -17.66 4.57
C LEU A 845 28.83 -18.13 5.39
N LYS A 846 29.30 -19.37 5.20
CA LYS A 846 30.43 -19.97 5.94
C LYS A 846 31.76 -19.79 5.22
N THR A 847 31.75 -19.77 3.89
CA THR A 847 32.97 -19.72 3.05
C THR A 847 33.40 -18.30 2.71
N ASP A 848 32.45 -17.36 2.62
CA ASP A 848 32.69 -15.97 2.23
C ASP A 848 32.06 -14.99 3.24
N LEU A 849 30.77 -14.63 3.04
CA LEU A 849 30.12 -13.46 3.67
C LEU A 849 30.30 -13.33 5.19
N PHE A 850 30.26 -14.44 5.94
CA PHE A 850 30.50 -14.47 7.38
C PHE A 850 31.58 -15.47 7.79
N LYS A 851 32.54 -15.77 6.89
CA LYS A 851 33.66 -16.69 7.12
C LYS A 851 34.37 -16.50 8.46
N ASP A 852 34.70 -15.26 8.81
CA ASP A 852 35.39 -14.97 10.08
C ASP A 852 34.53 -15.29 11.30
N HIS A 853 33.20 -15.08 11.23
CA HIS A 853 32.28 -15.48 12.31
C HIS A 853 32.08 -16.99 12.36
N TYR A 854 32.10 -17.67 11.22
CA TYR A 854 32.06 -19.12 11.13
C TYR A 854 33.32 -19.72 11.78
N GLU A 855 34.52 -19.26 11.42
CA GLU A 855 35.77 -19.66 12.08
C GLU A 855 35.77 -19.32 13.59
N MET A 856 35.17 -18.19 13.98
CA MET A 856 35.01 -17.81 15.38
C MET A 856 34.09 -18.80 16.14
N ARG A 857 32.94 -19.22 15.57
CA ARG A 857 32.02 -20.22 16.16
C ARG A 857 31.35 -21.13 15.10
N PRO A 858 31.98 -22.24 14.67
CA PRO A 858 31.47 -23.04 13.55
C PRO A 858 30.08 -23.64 13.80
N LYS A 859 29.82 -24.12 15.02
CA LYS A 859 28.56 -24.77 15.43
C LYS A 859 27.32 -23.85 15.42
N LYS A 860 27.47 -22.56 15.14
CA LYS A 860 26.38 -21.57 15.08
C LYS A 860 25.67 -21.53 13.72
N PHE A 861 26.33 -21.92 12.63
CA PHE A 861 25.83 -21.74 11.27
C PHE A 861 25.18 -23.02 10.72
N ILE A 862 23.88 -22.95 10.42
CA ILE A 862 23.09 -24.07 9.86
C ILE A 862 22.36 -23.65 8.57
N ASN A 863 21.87 -24.64 7.80
CA ASN A 863 20.85 -24.41 6.77
C ASN A 863 19.46 -24.73 7.33
N ILE A 864 18.47 -23.92 6.96
CA ILE A 864 17.06 -24.33 6.90
C ILE A 864 16.48 -23.78 5.61
N THR A 865 16.30 -24.63 4.59
CA THR A 865 15.73 -24.20 3.30
C THR A 865 14.32 -23.65 3.50
N ASN A 866 14.00 -22.53 2.84
CA ASN A 866 12.66 -21.95 2.81
C ASN A 866 11.57 -22.93 2.32
N GLY A 867 10.32 -22.54 2.52
CA GLY A 867 9.13 -23.22 2.01
C GLY A 867 7.94 -22.27 1.91
N VAL A 868 6.82 -22.77 1.39
CA VAL A 868 5.55 -22.02 1.26
C VAL A 868 4.36 -22.86 1.70
N ALA A 869 3.31 -22.21 2.21
CA ALA A 869 2.16 -22.90 2.79
C ALA A 869 1.26 -23.51 1.69
N PRO A 870 1.08 -24.85 1.63
CA PRO A 870 0.26 -25.49 0.60
C PRO A 870 -1.23 -25.13 0.72
N ARG A 871 -1.71 -24.78 1.94
CA ARG A 871 -3.06 -24.23 2.17
C ARG A 871 -3.40 -23.09 1.22
N ARG A 872 -2.50 -22.11 1.08
CA ARG A 872 -2.72 -20.96 0.20
C ARG A 872 -2.29 -21.26 -1.24
N TRP A 873 -1.08 -21.81 -1.41
CA TRP A 873 -0.41 -21.89 -2.72
C TRP A 873 -0.73 -23.14 -3.54
N LEU A 874 -1.61 -24.02 -3.06
CA LEU A 874 -2.19 -25.11 -3.84
C LEU A 874 -3.68 -25.31 -3.50
N ARG A 875 -4.02 -25.59 -2.23
CA ARG A 875 -5.40 -25.88 -1.78
C ARG A 875 -6.40 -24.75 -2.08
N SER A 876 -6.05 -23.50 -1.75
CA SER A 876 -6.93 -22.33 -1.96
C SER A 876 -6.86 -21.75 -3.38
N CYS A 877 -5.66 -21.49 -3.92
CA CYS A 877 -5.56 -20.82 -5.23
C CYS A 877 -5.94 -21.73 -6.42
N ASN A 878 -5.82 -23.06 -6.26
CA ASN A 878 -6.00 -24.05 -7.31
C ASN A 878 -6.88 -25.23 -6.86
N GLN A 879 -8.07 -24.90 -6.30
CA GLN A 879 -9.06 -25.85 -5.79
C GLN A 879 -9.36 -27.03 -6.72
N GLN A 880 -9.36 -26.83 -8.05
CA GLN A 880 -9.58 -27.91 -9.02
C GLN A 880 -8.46 -28.96 -9.00
N LEU A 881 -7.19 -28.54 -8.88
CA LEU A 881 -6.07 -29.47 -8.75
C LEU A 881 -6.02 -30.12 -7.36
N ALA A 882 -6.34 -29.34 -6.33
CA ALA A 882 -6.44 -29.86 -4.96
C ALA A 882 -7.50 -30.96 -4.85
N LYS A 883 -8.69 -30.77 -5.44
CA LYS A 883 -9.73 -31.80 -5.49
C LYS A 883 -9.31 -33.03 -6.31
N LEU A 884 -8.57 -32.87 -7.40
CA LEU A 884 -8.03 -34.00 -8.15
C LEU A 884 -7.04 -34.83 -7.31
N TYR A 885 -6.26 -34.20 -6.43
CA TYR A 885 -5.40 -34.90 -5.48
C TYR A 885 -6.18 -35.60 -4.37
N ASP A 886 -7.24 -34.99 -3.83
CA ASP A 886 -8.15 -35.66 -2.89
C ASP A 886 -8.79 -36.91 -3.53
N GLU A 887 -9.24 -36.80 -4.79
CA GLU A 887 -9.86 -37.90 -5.55
C GLU A 887 -8.87 -39.02 -5.90
N TRP A 888 -7.61 -38.71 -6.19
CA TRP A 888 -6.59 -39.72 -6.55
C TRP A 888 -5.89 -40.35 -5.34
N LEU A 889 -5.80 -39.66 -4.20
CA LEU A 889 -5.23 -40.19 -2.96
C LEU A 889 -6.30 -40.77 -2.01
N GLY A 890 -7.57 -40.41 -2.18
CA GLY A 890 -8.67 -40.79 -1.28
C GLY A 890 -8.69 -40.02 0.05
N THR A 891 -7.88 -38.95 0.19
CA THR A 891 -7.71 -38.17 1.42
C THR A 891 -7.14 -36.77 1.12
N ASP A 892 -7.44 -35.78 1.95
CA ASP A 892 -6.82 -34.44 1.89
C ASP A 892 -5.61 -34.27 2.83
N GLU A 893 -5.18 -35.33 3.52
CA GLU A 893 -4.01 -35.33 4.42
C GLU A 893 -2.70 -34.83 3.77
N TRP A 894 -2.60 -34.88 2.43
CA TRP A 894 -1.49 -34.30 1.67
C TRP A 894 -1.33 -32.79 1.90
N VAL A 895 -2.38 -32.07 2.34
CA VAL A 895 -2.32 -30.63 2.71
C VAL A 895 -1.48 -30.39 3.97
N LEU A 896 -1.28 -31.44 4.79
CA LEU A 896 -0.37 -31.48 5.94
C LEU A 896 0.95 -32.22 5.59
N ASN A 897 0.89 -33.24 4.72
CA ASN A 897 2.05 -34.03 4.29
C ASN A 897 2.20 -34.05 2.75
N MET A 898 2.74 -32.97 2.19
CA MET A 898 2.87 -32.79 0.74
C MET A 898 3.73 -33.87 0.04
N ASP A 899 4.59 -34.59 0.75
CA ASP A 899 5.38 -35.69 0.17
C ASP A 899 4.49 -36.87 -0.25
N MET A 900 3.25 -36.97 0.25
CA MET A 900 2.23 -37.93 -0.23
C MET A 900 1.93 -37.76 -1.72
N LEU A 901 2.02 -36.55 -2.29
CA LEU A 901 1.77 -36.34 -3.72
C LEU A 901 2.70 -37.19 -4.60
N LYS A 902 3.89 -37.54 -4.10
CA LYS A 902 4.88 -38.36 -4.82
C LYS A 902 4.41 -39.79 -5.11
N THR A 903 3.41 -40.32 -4.39
CA THR A 903 2.84 -41.64 -4.72
C THR A 903 2.03 -41.62 -6.02
N LEU A 904 1.73 -40.43 -6.57
CA LEU A 904 1.04 -40.26 -7.85
C LEU A 904 1.98 -40.35 -9.06
N GLU A 905 3.26 -40.72 -8.90
CA GLU A 905 4.20 -40.81 -10.04
C GLU A 905 3.76 -41.82 -11.11
N ASP A 906 3.03 -42.88 -10.76
CA ASP A 906 2.45 -43.81 -11.75
C ASP A 906 1.42 -43.13 -12.67
N LYS A 907 0.78 -42.04 -12.22
CA LYS A 907 -0.13 -41.23 -13.06
C LYS A 907 0.59 -40.44 -14.14
N CYS A 908 1.92 -40.38 -14.14
CA CYS A 908 2.70 -39.85 -15.26
C CYS A 908 2.57 -40.70 -16.53
N GLU A 909 2.22 -41.99 -16.42
CA GLU A 909 2.04 -42.89 -17.58
C GLU A 909 0.57 -43.02 -18.02
N ASP A 910 -0.37 -42.55 -17.20
CA ASP A 910 -1.81 -42.52 -17.48
C ASP A 910 -2.17 -41.28 -18.33
N GLN A 911 -2.39 -41.49 -19.64
CA GLN A 911 -2.75 -40.41 -20.56
C GLN A 911 -4.06 -39.68 -20.17
N LEU A 912 -5.02 -40.36 -19.53
CA LEU A 912 -6.27 -39.75 -19.09
C LEU A 912 -6.02 -38.84 -17.87
N ALA A 913 -5.17 -39.27 -16.94
CA ALA A 913 -4.71 -38.45 -15.82
C ALA A 913 -3.99 -37.18 -16.29
N LEU A 914 -3.07 -37.30 -17.26
CA LEU A 914 -2.40 -36.14 -17.87
C LEU A 914 -3.39 -35.18 -18.57
N ILE A 915 -4.42 -35.71 -19.25
CA ILE A 915 -5.48 -34.89 -19.87
C ILE A 915 -6.32 -34.17 -18.81
N GLN A 916 -6.68 -34.83 -17.71
CA GLN A 916 -7.39 -34.21 -16.59
C GLN A 916 -6.57 -33.07 -15.96
N PHE A 917 -5.29 -33.31 -15.68
CA PHE A 917 -4.35 -32.31 -15.17
C PHE A 917 -4.22 -31.10 -16.10
N MET A 918 -4.00 -31.32 -17.40
CA MET A 918 -3.85 -30.23 -18.37
C MET A 918 -5.17 -29.47 -18.65
N LYS A 919 -6.33 -30.11 -18.48
CA LYS A 919 -7.64 -29.43 -18.50
C LYS A 919 -7.75 -28.40 -17.35
N ILE A 920 -7.27 -28.75 -16.16
CA ILE A 920 -7.24 -27.84 -15.00
C ILE A 920 -6.25 -26.69 -15.24
N LYS A 921 -5.05 -26.98 -15.79
CA LYS A 921 -4.11 -25.93 -16.23
C LYS A 921 -4.78 -24.95 -17.19
N ARG A 922 -5.51 -25.43 -18.21
CA ARG A 922 -6.24 -24.57 -19.16
C ARG A 922 -7.36 -23.76 -18.49
N ASN A 923 -8.10 -24.33 -17.53
CA ASN A 923 -9.10 -23.60 -16.76
C ASN A 923 -8.49 -22.44 -15.95
N ASN A 924 -7.32 -22.65 -15.33
CA ASN A 924 -6.61 -21.57 -14.64
C ASN A 924 -6.09 -20.49 -15.62
N LYS A 925 -5.67 -20.87 -16.84
CA LYS A 925 -5.31 -19.91 -17.89
C LYS A 925 -6.51 -19.04 -18.31
N LEU A 926 -7.73 -19.59 -18.35
CA LEU A 926 -8.96 -18.81 -18.57
C LEU A 926 -9.25 -17.82 -17.41
N ARG A 927 -8.98 -18.20 -16.15
CA ARG A 927 -9.07 -17.28 -14.99
C ARG A 927 -8.11 -16.10 -15.15
N LEU A 928 -6.85 -16.36 -15.54
CA LEU A 928 -5.88 -15.29 -15.81
C LEU A 928 -6.28 -14.42 -17.00
N ILE A 929 -6.87 -14.98 -18.07
CA ILE A 929 -7.38 -14.20 -19.21
C ILE A 929 -8.51 -13.24 -18.79
N LYS A 930 -9.45 -13.67 -17.92
CA LYS A 930 -10.48 -12.77 -17.35
C LYS A 930 -9.82 -11.59 -16.63
N TRP A 931 -8.82 -11.87 -15.78
CA TRP A 931 -8.07 -10.85 -15.03
C TRP A 931 -7.30 -9.90 -15.97
N VAL A 932 -6.59 -10.43 -16.97
CA VAL A 932 -5.82 -9.62 -17.93
C VAL A 932 -6.73 -8.75 -18.79
N ARG A 933 -7.91 -9.23 -19.19
CA ARG A 933 -8.92 -8.41 -19.87
C ARG A 933 -9.40 -7.26 -18.98
N GLN A 934 -9.63 -7.53 -17.69
CA GLN A 934 -10.12 -6.54 -16.71
C GLN A 934 -9.08 -5.48 -16.34
N TYR A 935 -7.82 -5.86 -16.12
CA TYR A 935 -6.78 -4.98 -15.56
C TYR A 935 -5.74 -4.48 -16.56
N CYS A 936 -5.59 -5.14 -17.72
CA CYS A 936 -4.62 -4.75 -18.76
C CYS A 936 -5.30 -4.38 -20.10
N ASN A 937 -6.58 -4.73 -20.30
CA ASN A 937 -7.31 -4.59 -21.57
C ASN A 937 -6.62 -5.25 -22.78
N VAL A 938 -5.92 -6.37 -22.57
CA VAL A 938 -5.29 -7.16 -23.64
C VAL A 938 -6.04 -8.48 -23.85
N GLU A 939 -6.40 -8.79 -25.09
CA GLU A 939 -6.95 -10.11 -25.44
C GLU A 939 -5.85 -11.16 -25.63
N VAL A 940 -5.98 -12.29 -24.93
CA VAL A 940 -4.98 -13.36 -24.82
C VAL A 940 -5.63 -14.72 -25.09
N ASN A 941 -4.92 -15.60 -25.80
CA ASN A 941 -5.38 -16.94 -26.15
C ASN A 941 -4.82 -18.00 -25.16
N ALA A 942 -5.71 -18.79 -24.55
CA ALA A 942 -5.39 -19.84 -23.57
C ALA A 942 -4.52 -21.00 -24.11
N ASP A 943 -4.50 -21.19 -25.43
CA ASP A 943 -3.74 -22.27 -26.07
C ASP A 943 -2.30 -21.88 -26.44
N THR A 944 -1.92 -20.61 -26.20
CA THR A 944 -0.53 -20.15 -26.25
C THR A 944 0.23 -20.54 -24.99
N LEU A 945 1.54 -20.77 -25.09
CA LEU A 945 2.43 -20.95 -23.93
C LEU A 945 2.39 -19.70 -23.04
N PHE A 946 2.10 -19.88 -21.74
CA PHE A 946 2.10 -18.78 -20.76
C PHE A 946 3.50 -18.59 -20.14
N ASP A 947 4.21 -17.62 -20.71
CA ASP A 947 5.55 -17.10 -20.44
C ASP A 947 5.73 -16.18 -19.22
N ILE A 948 5.74 -16.66 -17.97
CA ILE A 948 5.56 -15.77 -16.79
C ILE A 948 6.86 -15.37 -16.07
N GLN A 949 7.14 -14.07 -15.94
CA GLN A 949 8.19 -13.49 -15.09
C GLN A 949 7.62 -12.46 -14.11
N VAL A 950 7.17 -12.90 -12.92
CA VAL A 950 6.66 -12.01 -11.85
C VAL A 950 7.58 -11.98 -10.62
N LYS A 951 8.17 -10.81 -10.34
CA LYS A 951 9.01 -10.50 -9.15
C LYS A 951 9.40 -9.02 -9.14
N ARG A 952 9.97 -8.51 -8.04
CA ARG A 952 10.56 -7.15 -7.94
C ARG A 952 11.42 -6.84 -9.18
N ILE A 953 11.21 -5.67 -9.79
CA ILE A 953 11.96 -5.26 -10.98
C ILE A 953 13.32 -4.73 -10.53
N HIS A 954 14.39 -5.34 -11.05
CA HIS A 954 15.78 -4.99 -10.71
C HIS A 954 16.72 -5.57 -11.78
N GLU A 955 17.81 -4.89 -12.09
CA GLU A 955 18.76 -5.34 -13.12
C GLU A 955 19.28 -6.78 -12.88
N TYR A 956 19.65 -7.16 -11.66
CA TYR A 956 20.09 -8.53 -11.32
C TYR A 956 19.01 -9.63 -11.49
N LYS A 957 17.72 -9.26 -11.45
CA LYS A 957 16.58 -10.17 -11.70
C LYS A 957 16.32 -10.40 -13.20
N ARG A 958 17.06 -9.65 -14.05
CA ARG A 958 17.16 -9.77 -15.51
C ARG A 958 15.84 -9.80 -16.28
N GLN A 959 14.82 -9.05 -15.83
CA GLN A 959 13.66 -8.74 -16.70
C GLN A 959 14.11 -8.06 -18.01
N PHE A 960 15.24 -7.33 -17.97
CA PHE A 960 15.86 -6.75 -19.17
C PHE A 960 16.32 -7.83 -20.19
N MET A 961 16.96 -8.90 -19.74
CA MET A 961 17.36 -10.02 -20.61
C MET A 961 16.15 -10.71 -21.27
N ASN A 962 15.05 -10.87 -20.52
CA ASN A 962 13.81 -11.43 -21.05
C ASN A 962 13.17 -10.51 -22.12
N ILE A 963 13.03 -9.20 -21.88
CA ILE A 963 12.44 -8.31 -22.90
C ILE A 963 13.33 -8.16 -24.14
N LEU A 964 14.66 -8.24 -24.00
CA LEU A 964 15.58 -8.33 -25.13
C LEU A 964 15.34 -9.62 -25.96
N TYR A 965 15.07 -10.76 -25.31
CA TYR A 965 14.73 -12.01 -26.01
C TYR A 965 13.36 -11.94 -26.69
N VAL A 966 12.38 -11.28 -26.07
CA VAL A 966 11.06 -11.04 -26.69
C VAL A 966 11.21 -10.24 -27.99
N ILE A 967 12.05 -9.21 -28.02
CA ILE A 967 12.36 -8.46 -29.25
C ILE A 967 13.09 -9.35 -30.26
N TYR A 968 14.07 -10.16 -29.84
CA TYR A 968 14.75 -11.12 -30.72
C TYR A 968 13.78 -12.12 -31.37
N ARG A 969 12.86 -12.69 -30.58
CA ARG A 969 11.80 -13.60 -31.05
C ARG A 969 10.85 -12.92 -32.03
N TYR A 970 10.49 -11.66 -31.77
CA TYR A 970 9.70 -10.85 -32.68
C TYR A 970 10.41 -10.64 -34.03
N LEU A 971 11.68 -10.23 -34.02
CA LEU A 971 12.49 -10.08 -35.24
C LEU A 971 12.59 -11.41 -36.02
N LEU A 972 12.86 -12.53 -35.34
CA LEU A 972 12.87 -13.86 -35.96
C LEU A 972 11.52 -14.27 -36.58
N LEU A 973 10.39 -13.78 -36.05
CA LEU A 973 9.05 -14.00 -36.62
C LEU A 973 8.84 -13.15 -37.88
N LYS A 974 9.28 -11.88 -37.88
CA LYS A 974 9.26 -11.01 -39.08
C LYS A 974 10.12 -11.60 -40.20
N ASP A 975 11.34 -12.03 -39.87
CA ASP A 975 12.32 -12.58 -40.83
C ASP A 975 11.95 -14.00 -41.32
N THR A 976 11.06 -14.72 -40.64
CA THR A 976 10.62 -16.06 -41.05
C THR A 976 9.34 -15.97 -41.91
N PRO A 977 9.35 -16.48 -43.17
CA PRO A 977 8.14 -16.59 -43.99
C PRO A 977 7.04 -17.42 -43.33
N THR A 978 5.77 -17.08 -43.58
CA THR A 978 4.59 -17.56 -42.84
C THR A 978 4.54 -19.08 -42.65
N GLU A 979 4.82 -19.87 -43.69
CA GLU A 979 4.86 -21.34 -43.63
C GLU A 979 5.89 -21.86 -42.61
N GLY A 980 7.04 -21.19 -42.52
CA GLY A 980 8.12 -21.51 -41.60
C GLY A 980 7.84 -21.07 -40.16
N ARG A 981 6.84 -20.23 -39.89
CA ARG A 981 6.52 -19.74 -38.53
C ARG A 981 5.96 -20.84 -37.62
N ARG A 982 5.44 -21.93 -38.18
CA ARG A 982 4.94 -23.12 -37.44
C ARG A 982 5.96 -23.75 -36.48
N LYS A 983 7.27 -23.47 -36.66
CA LYS A 983 8.35 -23.93 -35.77
C LYS A 983 8.36 -23.24 -34.40
N PHE A 984 7.75 -22.04 -34.29
CA PHE A 984 7.66 -21.30 -33.04
C PHE A 984 6.36 -21.64 -32.33
N ALA A 985 6.43 -22.04 -31.06
CA ALA A 985 5.24 -22.19 -30.24
C ALA A 985 4.55 -20.81 -30.06
N PRO A 986 3.23 -20.68 -30.33
CA PRO A 986 2.48 -19.47 -29.99
C PRO A 986 2.58 -19.19 -28.49
N ARG A 987 2.91 -17.94 -28.11
CA ARG A 987 3.34 -17.59 -26.74
C ARG A 987 2.78 -16.25 -26.29
N THR A 988 2.30 -16.18 -25.05
CA THR A 988 2.01 -14.92 -24.36
C THR A 988 3.00 -14.74 -23.21
N VAL A 989 3.81 -13.68 -23.25
CA VAL A 989 4.83 -13.38 -22.23
C VAL A 989 4.28 -12.35 -21.24
N PHE A 990 4.31 -12.69 -19.96
CA PHE A 990 3.77 -11.90 -18.87
C PHE A 990 4.88 -11.41 -17.94
N PHE A 991 5.04 -10.10 -17.85
CA PHE A 991 5.89 -9.46 -16.85
C PHE A 991 5.04 -8.93 -15.70
N GLY A 992 5.57 -8.87 -14.49
CA GLY A 992 4.90 -8.18 -13.39
C GLY A 992 5.79 -7.97 -12.18
N GLY A 993 5.50 -6.92 -11.42
CA GLY A 993 6.29 -6.55 -10.25
C GLY A 993 6.51 -5.05 -10.12
N LYS A 994 6.93 -4.65 -8.92
CA LYS A 994 7.18 -3.25 -8.55
C LYS A 994 8.67 -2.93 -8.68
N ALA A 995 9.01 -1.77 -9.25
CA ALA A 995 10.33 -1.14 -9.14
C ALA A 995 10.40 -0.32 -7.84
N ALA A 996 11.58 -0.10 -7.25
CA ALA A 996 11.69 0.85 -6.13
C ALA A 996 11.50 2.30 -6.63
N PRO A 997 10.88 3.22 -5.87
CA PRO A 997 10.44 4.51 -6.41
C PRO A 997 11.57 5.40 -6.98
N GLY A 998 12.76 5.36 -6.37
CA GLY A 998 13.96 6.06 -6.83
C GLY A 998 14.83 5.29 -7.82
N TYR A 999 14.49 4.05 -8.17
CA TYR A 999 15.34 3.20 -9.01
C TYR A 999 15.03 3.39 -10.51
N LEU A 1000 15.72 4.36 -11.11
CA LEU A 1000 15.50 4.81 -12.49
C LEU A 1000 15.58 3.66 -13.53
N ASN A 1001 16.61 2.81 -13.48
CA ASN A 1001 16.74 1.72 -14.46
C ASN A 1001 15.64 0.66 -14.30
N ALA A 1002 15.21 0.33 -13.08
CA ALA A 1002 14.07 -0.55 -12.85
C ALA A 1002 12.75 0.04 -13.40
N LYS A 1003 12.54 1.36 -13.29
CA LYS A 1003 11.40 2.05 -13.93
C LYS A 1003 11.53 2.07 -15.46
N ARG A 1004 12.73 2.27 -16.02
CA ARG A 1004 12.99 2.16 -17.47
C ARG A 1004 12.72 0.76 -18.01
N ILE A 1005 13.04 -0.30 -17.28
CA ILE A 1005 12.71 -1.68 -17.67
C ILE A 1005 11.19 -1.86 -17.79
N ILE A 1006 10.39 -1.34 -16.85
CA ILE A 1006 8.92 -1.35 -16.96
C ILE A 1006 8.47 -0.58 -18.21
N LYS A 1007 9.04 0.59 -18.48
CA LYS A 1007 8.71 1.41 -19.67
C LYS A 1007 9.10 0.72 -20.98
N LEU A 1008 10.24 0.03 -21.04
CA LEU A 1008 10.63 -0.76 -22.22
C LEU A 1008 9.64 -1.92 -22.45
N ILE A 1009 9.32 -2.69 -21.42
CA ILE A 1009 8.34 -3.81 -21.53
C ILE A 1009 7.00 -3.32 -22.09
N ASN A 1010 6.44 -2.25 -21.53
CA ASN A 1010 5.15 -1.72 -22.00
C ASN A 1010 5.23 -1.14 -23.42
N SER A 1011 6.34 -0.51 -23.81
CA SER A 1011 6.49 0.08 -25.15
C SER A 1011 6.77 -0.99 -26.23
N VAL A 1012 7.39 -2.12 -25.85
CA VAL A 1012 7.53 -3.30 -26.70
C VAL A 1012 6.18 -4.04 -26.85
N ALA A 1013 5.41 -4.14 -25.76
CA ALA A 1013 4.08 -4.73 -25.79
C ALA A 1013 3.11 -3.98 -26.71
N GLU A 1014 3.14 -2.65 -26.70
CA GLU A 1014 2.32 -1.81 -27.57
C GLU A 1014 2.56 -2.09 -29.06
N VAL A 1015 3.82 -2.29 -29.48
CA VAL A 1015 4.16 -2.62 -30.86
C VAL A 1015 3.78 -4.07 -31.20
N ILE A 1016 4.21 -5.04 -30.40
CA ILE A 1016 4.04 -6.47 -30.72
C ILE A 1016 2.57 -6.89 -30.69
N ASN A 1017 1.76 -6.37 -29.76
CA ASN A 1017 0.34 -6.76 -29.66
C ASN A 1017 -0.51 -6.24 -30.84
N HIS A 1018 -0.11 -5.13 -31.46
CA HIS A 1018 -0.81 -4.51 -32.59
C HIS A 1018 -0.25 -4.91 -33.97
N ASP A 1019 0.93 -5.53 -34.06
CA ASP A 1019 1.44 -6.07 -35.32
C ASP A 1019 0.67 -7.34 -35.74
N LEU A 1020 -0.27 -7.16 -36.68
CA LEU A 1020 -1.14 -8.20 -37.23
C LEU A 1020 -0.37 -9.39 -37.85
N ASP A 1021 0.89 -9.20 -38.23
CA ASP A 1021 1.75 -10.24 -38.80
C ASP A 1021 2.29 -11.22 -37.74
N THR A 1022 2.36 -10.80 -36.47
CA THR A 1022 3.01 -11.57 -35.39
C THR A 1022 2.18 -11.76 -34.12
N ASN A 1023 1.15 -10.95 -33.88
CA ASN A 1023 0.39 -10.95 -32.61
C ASN A 1023 -0.42 -12.24 -32.34
N HIS A 1024 -0.57 -13.11 -33.34
CA HIS A 1024 -1.11 -14.47 -33.21
C HIS A 1024 -0.07 -15.49 -32.68
N TYR A 1025 1.23 -15.22 -32.87
CA TYR A 1025 2.35 -16.05 -32.43
C TYR A 1025 3.02 -15.54 -31.16
N LEU A 1026 3.01 -14.22 -30.93
CA LEU A 1026 3.65 -13.59 -29.78
C LEU A 1026 2.81 -12.42 -29.26
N LYS A 1027 2.47 -12.46 -27.96
CA LYS A 1027 1.93 -11.30 -27.23
C LYS A 1027 2.74 -11.02 -25.98
N VAL A 1028 2.68 -9.77 -25.51
CA VAL A 1028 3.38 -9.30 -24.30
C VAL A 1028 2.40 -8.55 -23.41
N VAL A 1029 2.42 -8.84 -22.11
CA VAL A 1029 1.53 -8.22 -21.12
C VAL A 1029 2.34 -7.79 -19.90
N PHE A 1030 2.15 -6.55 -19.44
CA PHE A 1030 2.59 -6.13 -18.11
C PHE A 1030 1.42 -6.23 -17.13
N LEU A 1031 1.60 -6.98 -16.05
CA LEU A 1031 0.62 -7.23 -15.00
C LEU A 1031 0.78 -6.18 -13.88
N PRO A 1032 -0.13 -5.20 -13.75
CA PRO A 1032 0.00 -4.11 -12.79
C PRO A 1032 -0.26 -4.55 -11.35
N ASN A 1033 0.37 -3.87 -10.40
CA ASN A 1033 0.21 -4.02 -8.95
C ASN A 1033 0.32 -5.46 -8.42
N TYR A 1034 1.31 -6.21 -8.90
CA TYR A 1034 1.60 -7.56 -8.43
C TYR A 1034 1.68 -7.61 -6.89
N ASN A 1035 0.87 -8.51 -6.32
CA ASN A 1035 0.58 -8.68 -4.89
C ASN A 1035 0.20 -10.16 -4.62
N VAL A 1036 -0.32 -10.48 -3.43
CA VAL A 1036 -0.70 -11.87 -3.09
C VAL A 1036 -1.91 -12.30 -3.92
N SER A 1037 -2.95 -11.46 -3.96
CA SER A 1037 -4.21 -11.73 -4.66
C SER A 1037 -4.07 -11.99 -6.16
N SER A 1038 -3.21 -11.23 -6.85
CA SER A 1038 -2.88 -11.47 -8.26
C SER A 1038 -2.01 -12.71 -8.43
N ALA A 1039 -1.04 -12.97 -7.54
CA ALA A 1039 -0.21 -14.16 -7.58
C ALA A 1039 -1.04 -15.46 -7.49
N GLU A 1040 -2.13 -15.47 -6.71
CA GLU A 1040 -3.07 -16.60 -6.58
C GLU A 1040 -3.85 -16.90 -7.88
N ILE A 1041 -3.91 -15.96 -8.84
CA ILE A 1041 -4.49 -16.16 -10.17
C ILE A 1041 -3.39 -16.48 -11.20
N ILE A 1042 -2.25 -15.80 -11.11
CA ILE A 1042 -1.11 -15.91 -12.05
C ILE A 1042 -0.43 -17.28 -11.93
N ILE A 1043 -0.16 -17.75 -10.71
CA ILE A 1043 0.68 -18.94 -10.48
C ILE A 1043 0.03 -20.24 -11.00
N PRO A 1044 -1.26 -20.55 -10.71
CA PRO A 1044 -1.91 -21.73 -11.26
C PRO A 1044 -1.97 -21.78 -12.79
N ALA A 1045 -1.96 -20.61 -13.44
CA ALA A 1045 -2.03 -20.44 -14.90
C ALA A 1045 -0.68 -20.58 -15.63
N SER A 1046 0.46 -20.60 -14.93
CA SER A 1046 1.79 -20.63 -15.56
C SER A 1046 2.04 -21.95 -16.29
N ASP A 1047 2.55 -21.88 -17.53
CA ASP A 1047 3.17 -23.03 -18.21
C ASP A 1047 4.68 -23.05 -17.95
N ILE A 1048 5.35 -21.92 -18.21
CA ILE A 1048 6.75 -21.65 -17.83
C ILE A 1048 6.77 -20.48 -16.84
N SER A 1049 7.75 -20.50 -15.93
CA SER A 1049 8.04 -19.43 -15.00
C SER A 1049 9.53 -19.10 -14.97
N GLN A 1050 9.87 -17.81 -15.04
CA GLN A 1050 11.25 -17.35 -15.27
C GLN A 1050 11.99 -16.97 -13.99
N HIS A 1051 13.04 -17.73 -13.68
CA HIS A 1051 13.91 -17.60 -12.52
C HIS A 1051 15.36 -17.38 -12.96
N ILE A 1052 15.52 -16.35 -13.79
CA ILE A 1052 16.71 -16.03 -14.62
C ILE A 1052 17.68 -15.01 -14.01
N SER A 1053 17.75 -14.89 -12.69
CA SER A 1053 18.65 -13.95 -12.01
C SER A 1053 20.13 -14.30 -12.33
N THR A 1054 21.06 -13.35 -12.19
CA THR A 1054 22.50 -13.66 -12.37
C THR A 1054 22.93 -14.68 -11.31
N ALA A 1055 23.70 -15.71 -11.67
CA ALA A 1055 24.09 -16.75 -10.71
C ALA A 1055 24.85 -16.15 -9.51
N GLY A 1056 24.56 -16.63 -8.30
CA GLY A 1056 25.12 -16.06 -7.06
C GLY A 1056 24.41 -14.78 -6.61
N THR A 1057 23.15 -14.54 -6.99
CA THR A 1057 22.39 -13.34 -6.54
C THR A 1057 21.03 -13.66 -5.88
N GLU A 1058 20.54 -14.89 -5.95
CA GLU A 1058 19.36 -15.35 -5.23
C GLU A 1058 19.74 -16.22 -4.03
N ALA A 1059 19.43 -15.76 -2.81
CA ALA A 1059 19.57 -16.57 -1.59
C ALA A 1059 18.67 -17.81 -1.56
N SER A 1060 17.56 -17.80 -2.32
CA SER A 1060 16.47 -18.79 -2.24
C SER A 1060 15.52 -18.59 -3.44
N GLY A 1061 14.20 -18.68 -3.24
CA GLY A 1061 13.21 -18.40 -4.28
C GLY A 1061 11.81 -18.94 -3.98
N THR A 1062 11.10 -18.33 -3.03
CA THR A 1062 9.75 -18.79 -2.63
C THR A 1062 8.68 -18.61 -3.72
N SER A 1063 8.91 -17.80 -4.75
CA SER A 1063 8.09 -17.77 -5.96
C SER A 1063 8.20 -19.07 -6.78
N ASN A 1064 9.42 -19.59 -6.88
CA ASN A 1064 9.81 -20.70 -7.74
C ASN A 1064 9.07 -21.96 -7.27
N MET A 1065 9.10 -22.20 -5.96
CA MET A 1065 8.40 -23.27 -5.25
C MET A 1065 6.90 -23.32 -5.56
N LYS A 1066 6.22 -22.16 -5.61
CA LYS A 1066 4.77 -22.07 -5.85
C LYS A 1066 4.40 -22.41 -7.30
N PHE A 1067 5.22 -21.98 -8.27
CA PHE A 1067 5.02 -22.36 -9.67
C PHE A 1067 5.17 -23.87 -9.84
N VAL A 1068 6.23 -24.45 -9.27
CA VAL A 1068 6.49 -25.89 -9.26
C VAL A 1068 5.32 -26.65 -8.62
N MET A 1069 4.84 -26.25 -7.44
CA MET A 1069 3.63 -26.82 -6.77
C MET A 1069 2.34 -26.77 -7.61
N ASN A 1070 2.28 -25.97 -8.68
CA ASN A 1070 1.15 -25.88 -9.60
C ASN A 1070 1.50 -26.42 -11.01
N GLY A 1071 2.60 -27.15 -11.14
CA GLY A 1071 3.10 -27.69 -12.40
C GLY A 1071 3.49 -26.65 -13.45
N GLY A 1072 3.86 -25.44 -13.03
CA GLY A 1072 4.58 -24.49 -13.87
C GLY A 1072 6.06 -24.88 -13.92
N ILE A 1073 6.59 -25.13 -15.11
CA ILE A 1073 7.99 -25.54 -15.29
C ILE A 1073 8.90 -24.31 -15.10
N ILE A 1074 10.08 -24.50 -14.49
CA ILE A 1074 11.06 -23.43 -14.30
C ILE A 1074 11.94 -23.29 -15.56
N LEU A 1075 12.15 -22.05 -15.99
CA LEU A 1075 13.28 -21.63 -16.83
C LEU A 1075 14.18 -20.70 -16.00
N GLY A 1076 15.43 -21.08 -15.75
CA GLY A 1076 16.28 -20.34 -14.81
C GLY A 1076 17.77 -20.59 -14.95
N THR A 1077 18.52 -19.84 -14.15
CA THR A 1077 19.95 -20.07 -13.90
C THR A 1077 20.15 -21.15 -12.83
N TRP A 1078 21.37 -21.65 -12.71
CA TRP A 1078 21.78 -22.47 -11.56
C TRP A 1078 22.02 -21.59 -10.33
N ASP A 1079 20.93 -21.03 -9.78
CA ASP A 1079 20.93 -20.01 -8.74
C ASP A 1079 19.80 -20.23 -7.71
N GLY A 1080 20.06 -19.88 -6.46
CA GLY A 1080 19.10 -19.96 -5.35
C GLY A 1080 18.28 -21.26 -5.30
N ALA A 1081 16.95 -21.11 -5.21
CA ALA A 1081 16.02 -22.25 -5.11
C ALA A 1081 15.90 -23.09 -6.40
N ASN A 1082 16.39 -22.64 -7.57
CA ASN A 1082 16.32 -23.45 -8.80
C ASN A 1082 17.13 -24.75 -8.64
N ILE A 1083 18.20 -24.70 -7.85
CA ILE A 1083 19.11 -25.83 -7.63
C ILE A 1083 18.42 -26.91 -6.80
N GLU A 1084 17.85 -26.53 -5.65
CA GLU A 1084 17.10 -27.49 -4.82
C GLU A 1084 15.82 -27.97 -5.52
N ILE A 1085 15.20 -27.18 -6.41
CA ILE A 1085 14.11 -27.63 -7.28
C ILE A 1085 14.60 -28.70 -8.27
N ALA A 1086 15.74 -28.48 -8.94
CA ALA A 1086 16.32 -29.45 -9.87
C ALA A 1086 16.71 -30.78 -9.19
N GLU A 1087 17.13 -30.73 -7.92
CA GLU A 1087 17.34 -31.92 -7.07
C GLU A 1087 16.06 -32.74 -6.91
N GLU A 1088 14.91 -32.11 -6.61
CA GLU A 1088 13.66 -32.83 -6.33
C GLU A 1088 12.87 -33.24 -7.57
N VAL A 1089 12.64 -32.34 -8.53
CA VAL A 1089 11.80 -32.62 -9.70
C VAL A 1089 12.54 -33.48 -10.73
N GLY A 1090 13.87 -33.51 -10.67
CA GLY A 1090 14.79 -34.11 -11.64
C GLY A 1090 15.23 -33.11 -12.70
N LEU A 1091 16.53 -33.12 -13.05
CA LEU A 1091 17.15 -32.13 -13.94
C LEU A 1091 16.49 -32.06 -15.33
N ASP A 1092 15.98 -33.17 -15.85
CA ASP A 1092 15.26 -33.19 -17.14
C ASP A 1092 13.94 -32.42 -17.13
N ASN A 1093 13.40 -32.11 -15.95
CA ASN A 1093 12.08 -31.49 -15.77
C ASN A 1093 12.16 -29.98 -15.49
N ILE A 1094 13.35 -29.38 -15.69
CA ILE A 1094 13.64 -27.95 -15.50
C ILE A 1094 14.57 -27.45 -16.63
N PHE A 1095 14.40 -26.21 -17.07
CA PHE A 1095 15.27 -25.61 -18.08
C PHE A 1095 16.34 -24.73 -17.42
N ILE A 1096 17.57 -25.24 -17.33
CA ILE A 1096 18.75 -24.51 -16.82
C ILE A 1096 19.61 -23.96 -17.96
N PHE A 1097 20.13 -22.73 -17.80
CA PHE A 1097 21.10 -22.10 -18.71
C PHE A 1097 22.00 -21.10 -17.97
N GLY A 1098 22.96 -20.53 -18.70
CA GLY A 1098 23.78 -19.40 -18.27
C GLY A 1098 25.02 -19.81 -17.47
N ALA A 1099 25.81 -18.80 -17.08
CA ALA A 1099 26.99 -18.98 -16.24
C ALA A 1099 26.66 -19.58 -14.86
N ARG A 1100 27.63 -20.31 -14.29
CA ARG A 1100 27.65 -20.71 -12.89
C ARG A 1100 28.24 -19.60 -12.01
N GLU A 1101 27.98 -19.67 -10.70
CA GLU A 1101 28.41 -18.65 -9.73
C GLU A 1101 29.94 -18.51 -9.71
N GLU A 1102 30.65 -19.64 -9.71
CA GLU A 1102 32.12 -19.76 -9.76
C GLU A 1102 32.77 -19.24 -11.07
N GLU A 1103 31.96 -18.89 -12.08
CA GLU A 1103 32.39 -18.29 -13.35
C GLU A 1103 32.19 -16.78 -13.39
N VAL A 1104 31.22 -16.22 -12.64
CA VAL A 1104 30.73 -14.84 -12.78
C VAL A 1104 31.85 -13.81 -12.69
N GLY A 1105 32.70 -13.89 -11.66
CA GLY A 1105 33.80 -12.93 -11.48
C GLY A 1105 34.77 -12.91 -12.65
N LYS A 1106 35.16 -14.09 -13.16
CA LYS A 1106 36.07 -14.22 -14.32
C LYS A 1106 35.42 -13.68 -15.59
N LEU A 1107 34.13 -13.93 -15.80
CA LEU A 1107 33.39 -13.42 -16.95
C LEU A 1107 33.26 -11.88 -16.92
N ILE A 1108 33.01 -11.30 -15.75
CA ILE A 1108 32.98 -9.85 -15.55
C ILE A 1108 34.36 -9.22 -15.83
N ASP A 1109 35.45 -9.81 -15.33
CA ASP A 1109 36.79 -9.26 -15.53
C ASP A 1109 37.30 -9.45 -16.98
N ASN A 1110 36.97 -10.56 -17.63
CA ASN A 1110 37.22 -10.74 -19.07
C ASN A 1110 36.44 -9.72 -19.91
N MET A 1111 35.18 -9.43 -19.54
CA MET A 1111 34.31 -8.45 -20.21
C MET A 1111 34.86 -7.01 -20.12
N LYS A 1112 35.34 -6.59 -18.94
CA LYS A 1112 36.00 -5.27 -18.76
C LYS A 1112 37.23 -5.08 -19.66
N ASN A 1113 37.93 -6.16 -19.98
CA ASN A 1113 39.15 -6.16 -20.78
C ASN A 1113 38.92 -6.41 -22.29
N SER A 1114 37.69 -6.77 -22.70
CA SER A 1114 37.35 -7.16 -24.07
C SER A 1114 36.68 -6.03 -24.87
N ASP A 1115 36.67 -6.13 -26.20
CA ASP A 1115 35.85 -5.26 -27.05
C ASP A 1115 34.35 -5.62 -26.89
N PRO A 1116 33.45 -4.67 -26.58
CA PRO A 1116 32.01 -4.91 -26.57
C PRO A 1116 31.46 -5.55 -27.85
N TYR A 1117 32.05 -5.27 -29.01
CA TYR A 1117 31.65 -5.89 -30.29
C TYR A 1117 32.04 -7.37 -30.41
N GLN A 1118 33.02 -7.83 -29.61
CA GLN A 1118 33.41 -9.24 -29.52
C GLN A 1118 32.62 -9.97 -28.41
N TYR A 1119 32.32 -9.27 -27.30
CA TYR A 1119 31.57 -9.82 -26.18
C TYR A 1119 30.07 -9.97 -26.45
N ILE A 1120 29.43 -8.94 -27.03
CA ILE A 1120 28.01 -8.97 -27.38
C ILE A 1120 27.86 -9.68 -28.74
N GLN A 1121 27.15 -10.81 -28.75
CA GLN A 1121 26.93 -11.58 -29.97
C GLN A 1121 26.00 -10.84 -30.96
N LYS A 1122 26.24 -11.03 -32.27
CA LYS A 1122 25.49 -10.39 -33.37
C LYS A 1122 23.95 -10.43 -33.23
N PRO A 1123 23.30 -11.53 -32.78
CA PRO A 1123 21.84 -11.55 -32.57
C PRO A 1123 21.35 -10.50 -31.55
N LEU A 1124 22.10 -10.26 -30.48
CA LEU A 1124 21.77 -9.24 -29.48
C LEU A 1124 22.10 -7.83 -29.97
N TRP A 1125 23.16 -7.65 -30.76
CA TRP A 1125 23.42 -6.36 -31.42
C TRP A 1125 22.24 -5.91 -32.30
N ASN A 1126 21.62 -6.81 -33.08
CA ASN A 1126 20.44 -6.48 -33.88
C ASN A 1126 19.28 -5.97 -32.99
N VAL A 1127 19.03 -6.58 -31.84
CA VAL A 1127 18.03 -6.11 -30.86
C VAL A 1127 18.39 -4.73 -30.32
N ILE A 1128 19.64 -4.51 -29.91
CA ILE A 1128 20.12 -3.22 -29.40
C ILE A 1128 19.90 -2.11 -30.44
N GLN A 1129 20.22 -2.35 -31.72
CA GLN A 1129 20.00 -1.36 -32.78
C GLN A 1129 18.51 -1.16 -33.10
N THR A 1130 17.67 -2.19 -32.98
CA THR A 1130 16.20 -2.10 -33.10
C THR A 1130 15.57 -1.26 -31.99
N ILE A 1131 16.17 -1.23 -30.79
CA ILE A 1131 15.77 -0.30 -29.73
C ILE A 1131 16.32 1.11 -30.03
N ARG A 1132 17.60 1.22 -30.45
CA ARG A 1132 18.23 2.53 -30.77
C ARG A 1132 17.58 3.26 -31.95
N SER A 1133 16.94 2.57 -32.89
CA SER A 1133 16.20 3.19 -34.00
C SER A 1133 14.89 3.87 -33.57
N GLY A 1134 14.44 3.70 -32.33
CA GLY A 1134 13.25 4.37 -31.79
C GLY A 1134 11.93 3.64 -32.04
N ILE A 1135 11.94 2.42 -32.60
CA ILE A 1135 10.72 1.61 -32.84
C ILE A 1135 9.89 1.42 -31.56
N PHE A 1136 10.54 1.34 -30.40
CA PHE A 1136 9.88 1.24 -29.08
C PHE A 1136 9.91 2.56 -28.28
N GLY A 1137 10.23 3.69 -28.93
CA GLY A 1137 10.47 5.00 -28.31
C GLY A 1137 11.93 5.23 -27.87
N HIS A 1138 12.25 6.46 -27.44
CA HIS A 1138 13.63 6.91 -27.19
C HIS A 1138 14.09 6.92 -25.71
N ASP A 1139 13.20 6.68 -24.73
CA ASP A 1139 13.53 6.75 -23.28
C ASP A 1139 14.43 5.59 -22.77
N HIS A 1140 14.92 4.74 -23.67
CA HIS A 1140 15.59 3.48 -23.35
C HIS A 1140 17.11 3.51 -23.51
N HIS A 1141 17.71 4.53 -24.14
CA HIS A 1141 19.14 4.51 -24.50
C HIS A 1141 20.06 4.24 -23.30
N GLY A 1142 19.85 4.94 -22.18
CA GLY A 1142 20.65 4.75 -20.95
C GLY A 1142 20.45 3.41 -20.23
N LEU A 1143 19.54 2.54 -20.69
CA LEU A 1143 19.43 1.14 -20.27
C LEU A 1143 20.24 0.20 -21.19
N LEU A 1144 20.47 0.59 -22.45
CA LEU A 1144 21.36 -0.16 -23.37
C LEU A 1144 22.83 0.08 -23.03
N ASP A 1145 23.14 1.26 -22.51
CA ASP A 1145 24.51 1.65 -22.15
C ASP A 1145 25.06 0.85 -20.95
N SER A 1146 24.19 0.24 -20.12
CA SER A 1146 24.62 -0.69 -19.08
C SER A 1146 25.14 -2.03 -19.64
N ILE A 1147 24.86 -2.37 -20.91
CA ILE A 1147 25.45 -3.53 -21.57
C ILE A 1147 26.52 -3.16 -22.61
N THR A 1148 26.36 -2.08 -23.39
CA THR A 1148 27.32 -1.78 -24.47
C THR A 1148 28.64 -1.19 -24.01
N ASN A 1149 28.73 -0.62 -22.81
CA ASN A 1149 29.86 0.23 -22.41
C ASN A 1149 30.83 -0.47 -21.43
N ARG A 1150 31.09 -1.77 -21.66
CA ARG A 1150 31.90 -2.65 -20.77
C ARG A 1150 31.44 -2.68 -19.30
N ASN A 1151 30.13 -2.55 -19.09
CA ASN A 1151 29.53 -2.42 -17.76
C ASN A 1151 28.44 -3.47 -17.48
N ASP A 1152 28.41 -4.58 -18.22
CA ASP A 1152 27.43 -5.66 -18.09
C ASP A 1152 27.67 -6.52 -16.84
N PHE A 1153 27.56 -5.89 -15.67
CA PHE A 1153 27.80 -6.47 -14.36
C PHE A 1153 26.88 -7.67 -14.05
N TYR A 1154 25.72 -7.75 -14.73
CA TYR A 1154 24.74 -8.83 -14.55
C TYR A 1154 24.80 -9.89 -15.66
N LEU A 1155 25.80 -9.84 -16.54
CA LEU A 1155 26.05 -10.83 -17.61
C LEU A 1155 24.83 -11.04 -18.55
N VAL A 1156 24.07 -9.98 -18.81
CA VAL A 1156 22.89 -9.99 -19.69
C VAL A 1156 23.28 -10.34 -21.12
N GLY A 1157 24.41 -9.82 -21.62
CA GLY A 1157 24.93 -10.06 -22.96
C GLY A 1157 25.54 -11.45 -23.14
N HIS A 1158 26.27 -11.94 -22.13
CA HIS A 1158 26.84 -13.29 -22.12
C HIS A 1158 25.77 -14.38 -22.08
N ASP A 1159 24.83 -14.30 -21.13
CA ASP A 1159 23.83 -15.35 -20.96
C ASP A 1159 22.74 -15.31 -22.03
N PHE A 1160 22.61 -14.22 -22.80
CA PHE A 1160 21.58 -14.04 -23.82
C PHE A 1160 21.48 -15.20 -24.81
N TYR A 1161 22.63 -15.71 -25.28
CA TYR A 1161 22.66 -16.81 -26.23
C TYR A 1161 22.21 -18.13 -25.59
N HIS A 1162 22.73 -18.44 -24.41
CA HIS A 1162 22.35 -19.63 -23.63
C HIS A 1162 20.86 -19.63 -23.27
N TYR A 1163 20.34 -18.45 -22.91
CA TYR A 1163 18.92 -18.20 -22.65
C TYR A 1163 18.06 -18.42 -23.91
N ALA A 1164 18.46 -17.86 -25.06
CA ALA A 1164 17.76 -18.06 -26.32
C ALA A 1164 17.73 -19.54 -26.75
N GLN A 1165 18.82 -20.29 -26.53
CA GLN A 1165 18.88 -21.73 -26.80
C GLN A 1165 17.97 -22.53 -25.87
N ALA A 1166 17.88 -22.19 -24.58
CA ALA A 1166 16.91 -22.79 -23.67
C ALA A 1166 15.46 -22.51 -24.10
N GLN A 1167 15.17 -21.30 -24.58
CA GLN A 1167 13.85 -20.93 -25.10
C GLN A 1167 13.47 -21.68 -26.40
N ILE A 1168 14.44 -22.04 -27.25
CA ILE A 1168 14.22 -22.91 -28.41
C ILE A 1168 13.86 -24.34 -27.98
N LYS A 1169 14.53 -24.89 -26.97
CA LYS A 1169 14.18 -26.21 -26.40
C LYS A 1169 12.76 -26.22 -25.81
N ILE A 1170 12.32 -25.12 -25.20
CA ILE A 1170 10.94 -24.93 -24.71
C ILE A 1170 9.93 -24.93 -25.88
N ASP A 1171 10.20 -24.22 -26.97
CA ASP A 1171 9.33 -24.22 -28.15
C ASP A 1171 9.21 -25.60 -28.81
N GLN A 1172 10.29 -26.39 -28.81
CA GLN A 1172 10.32 -27.76 -29.29
C GLN A 1172 9.49 -28.69 -28.37
N LEU A 1173 9.74 -28.66 -27.06
CA LEU A 1173 8.99 -29.50 -26.11
C LEU A 1173 7.50 -29.15 -26.08
N TYR A 1174 7.12 -27.87 -26.21
CA TYR A 1174 5.70 -27.47 -26.16
C TYR A 1174 4.89 -27.98 -27.37
N GLN A 1175 5.53 -28.52 -28.41
CA GLN A 1175 4.83 -29.21 -29.50
C GLN A 1175 4.42 -30.63 -29.09
N ASP A 1176 5.25 -31.34 -28.31
CA ASP A 1176 4.88 -32.62 -27.68
C ASP A 1176 4.05 -32.37 -26.41
N LYS A 1177 2.73 -32.43 -26.57
CA LYS A 1177 1.78 -32.21 -25.47
C LYS A 1177 1.83 -33.30 -24.39
N ILE A 1178 2.29 -34.52 -24.70
CA ILE A 1178 2.35 -35.62 -23.72
C ILE A 1178 3.61 -35.45 -22.87
N SER A 1179 4.78 -35.27 -23.49
CA SER A 1179 6.02 -34.99 -22.75
C SER A 1179 5.92 -33.69 -21.95
N TRP A 1180 5.26 -32.65 -22.49
CA TRP A 1180 4.96 -31.43 -21.73
C TRP A 1180 4.13 -31.73 -20.48
N ALA A 1181 3.01 -32.45 -20.62
CA ALA A 1181 2.13 -32.78 -19.50
C ALA A 1181 2.86 -33.59 -18.43
N LYS A 1182 3.66 -34.59 -18.81
CA LYS A 1182 4.50 -35.36 -17.87
C LYS A 1182 5.44 -34.46 -17.07
N LYS A 1183 6.19 -33.57 -17.72
CA LYS A 1183 7.15 -32.67 -17.02
C LYS A 1183 6.46 -31.67 -16.11
N ALA A 1184 5.33 -31.09 -16.55
CA ALA A 1184 4.51 -30.21 -15.73
C ALA A 1184 3.94 -30.95 -14.51
N PHE A 1185 3.46 -32.18 -14.69
CA PHE A 1185 2.91 -32.99 -13.61
C PHE A 1185 3.99 -33.43 -12.59
N TYR A 1186 5.17 -33.90 -13.05
CA TYR A 1186 6.33 -34.20 -12.18
C TYR A 1186 6.75 -33.01 -11.30
N ASN A 1187 6.77 -31.78 -11.85
CA ASN A 1187 7.04 -30.58 -11.05
C ASN A 1187 6.02 -30.43 -9.91
N SER A 1188 4.73 -30.66 -10.21
CA SER A 1188 3.63 -30.54 -9.25
C SER A 1188 3.76 -31.55 -8.11
N ILE A 1189 3.95 -32.84 -8.41
CA ILE A 1189 3.91 -33.91 -7.40
C ILE A 1189 5.23 -34.11 -6.63
N ARG A 1190 6.38 -33.70 -7.19
CA ARG A 1190 7.69 -33.75 -6.50
C ARG A 1190 8.02 -32.47 -5.71
N SER A 1191 7.01 -31.68 -5.35
CA SER A 1191 7.18 -30.37 -4.71
C SER A 1191 7.22 -30.39 -3.17
N GLY A 1192 7.09 -31.56 -2.53
CA GLY A 1192 6.79 -31.69 -1.10
C GLY A 1192 7.82 -31.11 -0.13
N LYS A 1193 9.13 -31.26 -0.42
CA LYS A 1193 10.25 -30.59 0.28
C LYS A 1193 10.01 -29.09 0.50
N PHE A 1194 9.28 -28.43 -0.40
CA PHE A 1194 9.04 -26.98 -0.37
C PHE A 1194 7.81 -26.54 0.44
N SER A 1195 7.14 -27.44 1.17
CA SER A 1195 6.18 -27.03 2.20
C SER A 1195 6.86 -26.21 3.30
N SER A 1196 6.26 -25.10 3.75
CA SER A 1196 6.74 -24.36 4.91
C SER A 1196 6.58 -25.11 6.24
N ASP A 1197 5.84 -26.23 6.25
CA ASP A 1197 5.68 -27.06 7.45
C ASP A 1197 6.98 -27.79 7.80
N ARG A 1198 7.61 -28.41 6.79
CA ARG A 1198 8.95 -29.01 6.89
C ARG A 1198 9.97 -27.96 7.37
N THR A 1199 9.92 -26.76 6.80
CA THR A 1199 10.72 -25.61 7.25
C THR A 1199 10.47 -25.29 8.73
N ILE A 1200 9.23 -25.15 9.17
CA ILE A 1200 8.89 -24.80 10.57
C ILE A 1200 9.26 -25.91 11.56
N HIS A 1201 9.12 -27.18 11.21
CA HIS A 1201 9.64 -28.29 12.03
C HIS A 1201 11.16 -28.20 12.22
N GLU A 1202 11.91 -27.87 11.17
CA GLU A 1202 13.36 -27.64 11.30
C GLU A 1202 13.70 -26.45 12.21
N TYR A 1203 13.00 -25.32 12.10
CA TYR A 1203 13.21 -24.19 13.03
C TYR A 1203 12.86 -24.57 14.48
N ALA A 1204 11.74 -25.26 14.69
CA ALA A 1204 11.27 -25.70 16.00
C ALA A 1204 12.26 -26.65 16.69
N GLN A 1205 12.88 -27.57 15.93
CA GLN A 1205 13.86 -28.52 16.43
C GLN A 1205 15.28 -27.92 16.57
N LYS A 1206 15.78 -27.23 15.53
CA LYS A 1206 17.20 -26.84 15.41
C LYS A 1206 17.52 -25.49 16.06
N ILE A 1207 16.55 -24.59 16.19
CA ILE A 1207 16.77 -23.21 16.70
C ILE A 1207 15.94 -22.96 17.96
N TRP A 1208 14.62 -23.16 17.92
CA TRP A 1208 13.74 -22.68 18.98
C TRP A 1208 13.62 -23.63 20.17
N ASN A 1209 13.80 -24.95 19.94
CA ASN A 1209 13.50 -26.03 20.88
C ASN A 1209 12.08 -25.89 21.47
N ILE A 1210 11.08 -25.90 20.59
CA ILE A 1210 9.65 -25.90 20.95
C ILE A 1210 8.95 -27.18 20.51
N LYS A 1211 7.86 -27.52 21.20
CA LYS A 1211 7.00 -28.66 20.91
C LYS A 1211 5.61 -28.17 20.46
N PRO A 1212 4.87 -28.93 19.64
CA PRO A 1212 3.47 -28.65 19.37
C PRO A 1212 2.66 -28.78 20.67
N ILE A 1213 1.68 -27.90 20.85
CA ILE A 1213 0.74 -27.88 21.98
C ILE A 1213 -0.66 -27.81 21.38
N VAL A 1214 -1.29 -28.97 21.18
CA VAL A 1214 -2.63 -29.06 20.58
C VAL A 1214 -3.66 -28.59 21.62
N VAL A 1215 -4.47 -27.59 21.26
CA VAL A 1215 -5.61 -27.14 22.05
C VAL A 1215 -6.78 -28.10 21.81
N PRO A 1216 -7.42 -28.67 22.85
CA PRO A 1216 -8.59 -29.54 22.66
C PRO A 1216 -9.73 -28.82 21.93
N GLN A 1217 -10.32 -29.49 20.94
CA GLN A 1217 -11.54 -29.00 20.28
C GLN A 1217 -12.70 -28.90 21.30
N PRO A 1218 -13.54 -27.84 21.25
CA PRO A 1218 -14.69 -27.71 22.15
C PRO A 1218 -15.66 -28.89 22.06
N THR A 1219 -15.84 -29.62 23.16
CA THR A 1219 -16.72 -30.80 23.19
C THR A 1219 -18.20 -30.39 23.10
N ALA A 1220 -19.03 -31.21 22.46
CA ALA A 1220 -20.49 -30.98 22.46
C ALA A 1220 -21.10 -31.10 23.88
N ASN A 1221 -20.48 -31.89 24.77
CA ASN A 1221 -20.93 -32.06 26.15
C ASN A 1221 -20.51 -30.89 27.06
N LYS A 1222 -21.49 -30.11 27.52
CA LYS A 1222 -21.29 -28.98 28.45
C LYS A 1222 -20.56 -29.34 29.75
N GLN A 1223 -20.69 -30.58 30.23
CA GLN A 1223 -20.04 -30.99 31.50
C GLN A 1223 -18.55 -31.26 31.34
N ASP A 1224 -18.09 -31.73 30.17
CA ASP A 1224 -16.66 -32.01 29.96
C ASP A 1224 -15.85 -30.75 29.65
N ARG A 1225 -16.49 -29.70 29.09
CA ARG A 1225 -15.89 -28.35 29.00
C ARG A 1225 -15.39 -27.86 30.38
N PHE A 1226 -16.15 -28.13 31.43
CA PHE A 1226 -15.84 -27.75 32.82
C PHE A 1226 -14.65 -28.51 33.44
N LYS A 1227 -14.13 -29.53 32.76
CA LYS A 1227 -12.92 -30.29 33.15
C LYS A 1227 -11.67 -29.90 32.36
N ILE A 1228 -11.81 -29.11 31.28
CA ILE A 1228 -10.69 -28.68 30.43
C ILE A 1228 -10.09 -27.36 30.95
N GLN A 1229 -10.90 -26.52 31.59
CA GLN A 1229 -10.50 -25.24 32.20
C GLN A 1229 -10.21 -25.36 33.71
N LYS A 1230 -9.77 -26.52 34.22
CA LYS A 1230 -9.70 -26.80 35.66
C LYS A 1230 -8.61 -27.79 36.07
#